data_AF-A0AAV6T2I4-F1
#
_entry.id   AF-A0AAV6T2I4-F1
#
_cell.length_a   1.000
_cell.length_b   1.000
_cell.length_c   1.000
_cell.angle_alpha   90.00
_cell.angle_beta   90.00
_cell.angle_gamma   90.00
#
_symmetry.space_group_name_H-M   'P 1'
#
loop_
_entity.id
_entity.type
_entity.pdbx_description
1 polymer ?
#
loop_
_entity_poly.entity_id
_entity_poly.type
_entity_poly.pdbx_seq_one_letter_code
_entity_poly.pdbx_strand_id
1 'polypeptide(L)'
;MLQNTGKLAGLTLFITGASRGIGKAIALKAARDGANIVIAAKTAEPHPKLPGTIYTAAQEVEAAGGKALPCVVDIRNEQQLEEAVQKAVEKFGGIDILVNNASAISLTGTLETPMKKVDLMLGINLRGTYLTSKMVIPHLLKSQCPHILNLSPPLNLNPVWFKNHTAYTMAKYGMSMCVLGMAEEFRGQIAVNALWPKTAIQTAAMDMLGGDGISKQCRTSDIMADAAYIVLSQPKDYTGRFLVDEDVLKEQGVQDFDHYAVQPGHPLLPDFFLDEAPESLAQQMEQHGATPAFKPPSSSATPPSGGPIQSTFNAIRGVVNEDVVKSTQGIYQFDLSGEHEGVWFLDLKNGSGSAGEGQPPVKADVVMTMDSSDFSKMFAGKLKPTLAFMSGKLRIKGDMGLAMKLEKLMGRMNKFGEGQLFVSQFVNWTAWIKLQQCVSEMAGTSRHDREMAVKAKRQLSESTDPLERLRLQCLTRGSAGIKGLGRTFKIMDDDSSRSLDFREFVKGLNDYGVMMEKEEAATLFNQFDRDGSGTIDFDEFLVTVRPNMSKARKEVVMQAFRKLDKSGDGVITIEDLQGVYNATYHPKFKNGEWTEEQVFRTFLDSFDSPYDKDGKVTKEEFFNYYCGVSASIDSDAYFNLMMRNAWKL
;
A
#
# COMPACT_ATOMS: atom_id res chain seq x y z
N MET A 1 0.83 32.52 -17.43
CA MET A 1 -0.40 31.80 -17.03
C MET A 1 -1.58 32.34 -17.81
N LEU A 2 -2.50 31.47 -18.21
CA LEU A 2 -3.72 31.81 -18.93
C LEU A 2 -4.64 32.65 -18.03
N GLN A 3 -5.32 33.66 -18.57
CA GLN A 3 -6.30 34.42 -17.79
C GLN A 3 -7.60 33.61 -17.58
N ASN A 4 -8.30 33.91 -16.49
CA ASN A 4 -9.63 33.38 -16.21
C ASN A 4 -10.69 34.15 -17.02
N THR A 5 -11.78 33.48 -17.39
CA THR A 5 -12.81 34.00 -18.30
C THR A 5 -14.22 34.06 -17.70
N GLY A 6 -14.41 33.61 -16.46
CA GLY A 6 -15.73 33.55 -15.81
C GLY A 6 -16.64 32.40 -16.28
N LYS A 7 -16.20 31.58 -17.26
CA LYS A 7 -17.00 30.46 -17.81
C LYS A 7 -17.38 29.39 -16.78
N LEU A 8 -16.61 29.22 -15.71
CA LEU A 8 -16.90 28.25 -14.65
C LEU A 8 -17.65 28.85 -13.46
N ALA A 9 -18.09 30.11 -13.54
CA ALA A 9 -18.78 30.80 -12.46
C ALA A 9 -20.06 30.06 -12.03
N GLY A 10 -20.16 29.75 -10.74
CA GLY A 10 -21.30 29.03 -10.15
C GLY A 10 -21.41 27.54 -10.50
N LEU A 11 -20.60 27.00 -11.43
CA LEU A 11 -20.57 25.57 -11.74
C LEU A 11 -19.96 24.76 -10.58
N THR A 12 -20.39 23.51 -10.45
CA THR A 12 -19.96 22.61 -9.37
C THR A 12 -19.02 21.52 -9.90
N LEU A 13 -17.75 21.61 -9.50
CA LEU A 13 -16.69 20.65 -9.83
C LEU A 13 -16.50 19.65 -8.70
N PHE A 14 -16.70 18.36 -8.98
CA PHE A 14 -16.31 17.26 -8.10
C PHE A 14 -14.91 16.77 -8.48
N ILE A 15 -13.90 16.99 -7.62
CA ILE A 15 -12.50 16.73 -7.95
C ILE A 15 -11.91 15.71 -6.98
N THR A 16 -11.58 14.51 -7.49
CA THR A 16 -10.96 13.47 -6.68
C THR A 16 -9.48 13.76 -6.44
N GLY A 17 -9.03 13.67 -5.19
CA GLY A 17 -7.63 13.92 -4.81
C GLY A 17 -7.22 15.39 -4.75
N ALA A 18 -8.16 16.34 -4.69
CA ALA A 18 -7.90 17.79 -4.74
C ALA A 18 -7.24 18.43 -3.50
N SER A 19 -6.76 17.65 -2.53
CA SER A 19 -6.11 18.20 -1.33
C SER A 19 -4.69 18.74 -1.58
N ARG A 20 -4.05 18.40 -2.71
CA ARG A 20 -2.72 18.86 -3.11
C ARG A 20 -2.45 18.62 -4.61
N GLY A 21 -1.32 19.16 -5.11
CA GLY A 21 -0.83 18.90 -6.47
C GLY A 21 -1.80 19.35 -7.58
N ILE A 22 -1.79 18.64 -8.71
CA ILE A 22 -2.58 18.95 -9.92
C ILE A 22 -4.07 19.15 -9.59
N GLY A 23 -4.70 18.23 -8.85
CA GLY A 23 -6.11 18.36 -8.46
C GLY A 23 -6.42 19.62 -7.66
N LYS A 24 -5.50 20.08 -6.79
CA LYS A 24 -5.65 21.38 -6.09
C LYS A 24 -5.45 22.55 -7.05
N ALA A 25 -4.49 22.48 -7.97
CA ALA A 25 -4.27 23.56 -8.94
C ALA A 25 -5.49 23.76 -9.87
N ILE A 26 -6.10 22.67 -10.34
CA ILE A 26 -7.36 22.70 -11.11
C ILE A 26 -8.50 23.30 -10.26
N ALA A 27 -8.63 22.89 -8.99
CA ALA A 27 -9.60 23.46 -8.06
C ALA A 27 -9.44 24.98 -7.90
N LEU A 28 -8.21 25.47 -7.66
CA LEU A 28 -7.93 26.89 -7.50
C LEU A 28 -8.15 27.68 -8.80
N LYS A 29 -7.83 27.08 -9.96
CA LYS A 29 -8.07 27.71 -11.27
C LYS A 29 -9.56 27.92 -11.55
N ALA A 30 -10.40 26.95 -11.22
CA ALA A 30 -11.86 27.09 -11.32
C ALA A 30 -12.45 28.00 -10.22
N ALA A 31 -11.90 27.96 -9.00
CA ALA A 31 -12.33 28.82 -7.90
C ALA A 31 -12.20 30.32 -8.23
N ARG A 32 -11.18 30.71 -9.02
CA ARG A 32 -11.00 32.09 -9.52
C ARG A 32 -12.12 32.60 -10.43
N ASP A 33 -12.97 31.73 -10.98
CA ASP A 33 -14.20 32.11 -11.70
C ASP A 33 -15.40 32.25 -10.74
N GLY A 34 -15.28 31.87 -9.46
CA GLY A 34 -16.42 31.75 -8.54
C GLY A 34 -17.13 30.40 -8.60
N ALA A 35 -16.42 29.32 -8.97
CA ALA A 35 -16.95 27.97 -9.00
C ALA A 35 -17.13 27.34 -7.60
N ASN A 36 -18.02 26.36 -7.49
CA ASN A 36 -18.15 25.50 -6.31
C ASN A 36 -17.23 24.27 -6.48
N ILE A 37 -16.39 23.97 -5.49
CA ILE A 37 -15.44 22.86 -5.54
C ILE A 37 -15.73 21.85 -4.43
N VAL A 38 -16.00 20.59 -4.82
CA VAL A 38 -16.03 19.44 -3.92
C VAL A 38 -14.66 18.79 -3.90
N ILE A 39 -14.00 18.85 -2.74
CA ILE A 39 -12.64 18.36 -2.51
C ILE A 39 -12.75 16.94 -1.93
N ALA A 40 -12.81 15.93 -2.80
CA ALA A 40 -12.97 14.53 -2.41
C ALA A 40 -11.61 13.85 -2.23
N ALA A 41 -11.08 13.80 -0.99
CA ALA A 41 -9.80 13.15 -0.71
C ALA A 41 -9.67 12.65 0.74
N LYS A 42 -8.69 11.78 0.99
CA LYS A 42 -8.53 11.05 2.26
C LYS A 42 -7.90 11.83 3.40
N THR A 43 -7.15 12.89 3.10
CA THR A 43 -6.32 13.58 4.11
C THR A 43 -7.15 14.62 4.86
N ALA A 44 -7.80 14.21 5.95
CA ALA A 44 -8.40 15.11 6.93
C ALA A 44 -7.33 15.73 7.83
N GLU A 45 -6.51 14.88 8.46
CA GLU A 45 -5.44 15.27 9.38
C GLU A 45 -4.09 15.53 8.67
N PRO A 46 -3.24 16.44 9.20
CA PRO A 46 -1.89 16.66 8.68
C PRO A 46 -1.05 15.38 8.61
N HIS A 47 -0.42 15.12 7.46
CA HIS A 47 0.38 13.92 7.26
C HIS A 47 1.89 14.27 7.31
N PRO A 48 2.73 13.54 8.08
CA PRO A 48 4.12 13.92 8.36
C PRO A 48 5.05 13.95 7.13
N LYS A 49 4.60 13.44 5.97
CA LYS A 49 5.34 13.47 4.70
C LYS A 49 4.59 14.12 3.53
N LEU A 50 3.32 14.53 3.71
CA LEU A 50 2.51 15.04 2.60
C LEU A 50 1.82 16.35 3.04
N PRO A 51 2.16 17.49 2.42
CA PRO A 51 1.59 18.78 2.81
C PRO A 51 0.11 18.88 2.45
N GLY A 52 -0.61 19.71 3.20
CA GLY A 52 -2.02 20.05 2.97
C GLY A 52 -3.02 18.96 3.37
N THR A 53 -4.24 19.38 3.68
CA THR A 53 -5.41 18.53 3.96
C THR A 53 -6.58 18.96 3.06
N ILE A 54 -7.71 18.27 3.12
CA ILE A 54 -8.94 18.74 2.46
C ILE A 54 -9.38 20.11 3.00
N TYR A 55 -9.10 20.41 4.27
CA TYR A 55 -9.50 21.65 4.93
C TYR A 55 -8.59 22.83 4.54
N THR A 56 -7.26 22.63 4.44
CA THR A 56 -6.37 23.69 3.93
C THR A 56 -6.65 23.98 2.46
N ALA A 57 -6.92 22.94 1.66
CA ALA A 57 -7.32 23.13 0.26
C ALA A 57 -8.67 23.87 0.13
N ALA A 58 -9.62 23.64 1.05
CA ALA A 58 -10.88 24.38 1.11
C ALA A 58 -10.66 25.88 1.40
N GLN A 59 -9.80 26.21 2.36
CA GLN A 59 -9.43 27.59 2.67
C GLN A 59 -8.76 28.29 1.48
N GLU A 60 -7.87 27.60 0.75
CA GLU A 60 -7.24 28.14 -0.46
C GLU A 60 -8.26 28.36 -1.59
N VAL A 61 -9.24 27.48 -1.76
CA VAL A 61 -10.35 27.64 -2.73
C VAL A 61 -11.24 28.83 -2.39
N GLU A 62 -11.59 29.01 -1.12
CA GLU A 62 -12.41 30.14 -0.66
C GLU A 62 -11.64 31.47 -0.80
N ALA A 63 -10.35 31.49 -0.44
CA ALA A 63 -9.47 32.64 -0.65
C ALA A 63 -9.26 32.99 -2.14
N ALA A 64 -9.37 32.01 -3.04
CA ALA A 64 -9.33 32.22 -4.50
C ALA A 64 -10.65 32.74 -5.09
N GLY A 65 -11.73 32.85 -4.30
CA GLY A 65 -13.04 33.36 -4.71
C GLY A 65 -14.11 32.30 -4.97
N GLY A 66 -13.78 31.01 -4.82
CA GLY A 66 -14.71 29.90 -4.99
C GLY A 66 -15.48 29.56 -3.70
N LYS A 67 -16.28 28.50 -3.75
CA LYS A 67 -16.92 27.91 -2.56
C LYS A 67 -16.44 26.48 -2.36
N ALA A 68 -16.00 26.11 -1.16
CA ALA A 68 -15.47 24.76 -0.91
C ALA A 68 -16.49 23.81 -0.26
N LEU A 69 -16.34 22.52 -0.55
CA LEU A 69 -16.91 21.42 0.22
C LEU A 69 -15.84 20.34 0.42
N PRO A 70 -15.13 20.33 1.57
CA PRO A 70 -14.17 19.28 1.89
C PRO A 70 -14.90 17.98 2.27
N CYS A 71 -14.63 16.89 1.55
CA CYS A 71 -15.18 15.57 1.83
C CYS A 71 -14.06 14.54 2.06
N VAL A 72 -14.11 13.85 3.21
CA VAL A 72 -13.22 12.74 3.51
C VAL A 72 -13.63 11.52 2.68
N VAL A 73 -12.88 11.23 1.61
CA VAL A 73 -13.23 10.17 0.65
C VAL A 73 -12.01 9.33 0.26
N ASP A 74 -12.07 8.03 0.53
CA ASP A 74 -11.30 7.02 -0.21
C ASP A 74 -12.17 6.49 -1.35
N ILE A 75 -11.83 6.84 -2.60
CA ILE A 75 -12.63 6.48 -3.79
C ILE A 75 -12.73 4.96 -4.07
N ARG A 76 -12.06 4.13 -3.25
CA ARG A 76 -12.28 2.67 -3.24
C ARG A 76 -13.53 2.27 -2.46
N ASN A 77 -13.97 3.11 -1.51
CA ASN A 77 -15.16 2.93 -0.71
C ASN A 77 -16.37 3.58 -1.40
N GLU A 78 -17.36 2.76 -1.77
CA GLU A 78 -18.56 3.19 -2.51
C GLU A 78 -19.47 4.08 -1.64
N GLN A 79 -19.66 3.72 -0.37
CA GLN A 79 -20.47 4.47 0.59
C GLN A 79 -19.94 5.89 0.84
N GLN A 80 -18.62 6.04 1.05
CA GLN A 80 -18.02 7.37 1.25
C GLN A 80 -18.15 8.28 0.02
N LEU A 81 -18.19 7.67 -1.17
CA LEU A 81 -18.32 8.39 -2.43
C LEU A 81 -19.77 8.83 -2.67
N GLU A 82 -20.73 7.93 -2.43
CA GLU A 82 -22.17 8.22 -2.47
C GLU A 82 -22.53 9.35 -1.49
N GLU A 83 -22.07 9.29 -0.24
CA GLU A 83 -22.26 10.36 0.74
C GLU A 83 -21.66 11.70 0.31
N ALA A 84 -20.50 11.69 -0.36
CA ALA A 84 -19.85 12.92 -0.83
C ALA A 84 -20.59 13.52 -2.04
N VAL A 85 -21.10 12.68 -2.94
CA VAL A 85 -21.96 13.11 -4.06
C VAL A 85 -23.28 13.68 -3.54
N GLN A 86 -23.91 13.01 -2.58
CA GLN A 86 -25.15 13.50 -1.95
C GLN A 86 -24.93 14.85 -1.26
N LYS A 87 -23.88 15.00 -0.44
CA LYS A 87 -23.53 16.28 0.20
C LYS A 87 -23.24 17.40 -0.80
N ALA A 88 -22.66 17.08 -1.97
CA ALA A 88 -22.43 18.05 -3.03
C ALA A 88 -23.75 18.55 -3.64
N VAL A 89 -24.66 17.63 -3.94
CA VAL A 89 -25.98 17.93 -4.51
C VAL A 89 -26.86 18.70 -3.53
N GLU A 90 -26.83 18.34 -2.23
CA GLU A 90 -27.52 19.08 -1.16
C GLU A 90 -26.99 20.51 -1.00
N LYS A 91 -25.67 20.70 -1.05
CA LYS A 91 -25.04 22.01 -0.82
C LYS A 91 -25.08 22.94 -2.03
N PHE A 92 -24.95 22.41 -3.25
CA PHE A 92 -24.77 23.20 -4.47
C PHE A 92 -25.85 22.97 -5.54
N GLY A 93 -26.83 22.08 -5.30
CA GLY A 93 -27.97 21.81 -6.18
C GLY A 93 -27.69 20.82 -7.33
N GLY A 94 -26.42 20.49 -7.58
CA GLY A 94 -26.03 19.58 -8.66
C GLY A 94 -24.53 19.36 -8.74
N ILE A 95 -24.09 18.66 -9.79
CA ILE A 95 -22.68 18.52 -10.18
C ILE A 95 -22.62 18.71 -11.69
N ASP A 96 -21.76 19.61 -12.14
CA ASP A 96 -21.58 19.95 -13.56
C ASP A 96 -20.34 19.27 -14.14
N ILE A 97 -19.29 19.11 -13.34
CA ILE A 97 -17.99 18.65 -13.81
C ILE A 97 -17.44 17.61 -12.83
N LEU A 98 -16.98 16.48 -13.35
CA LEU A 98 -16.15 15.51 -12.63
C LEU A 98 -14.70 15.61 -13.12
N VAL A 99 -13.75 15.69 -12.19
CA VAL A 99 -12.31 15.57 -12.48
C VAL A 99 -11.74 14.36 -11.74
N ASN A 100 -11.43 13.30 -12.48
CA ASN A 100 -10.81 12.08 -11.98
C ASN A 100 -9.28 12.24 -11.93
N ASN A 101 -8.80 12.91 -10.88
CA ASN A 101 -7.38 13.21 -10.66
C ASN A 101 -6.70 12.23 -9.67
N ALA A 102 -7.43 11.63 -8.74
CA ALA A 102 -6.84 10.73 -7.75
C ALA A 102 -6.12 9.54 -8.42
N SER A 103 -4.90 9.23 -7.97
CA SER A 103 -4.10 8.14 -8.52
C SER A 103 -3.11 7.60 -7.48
N ALA A 104 -2.65 6.37 -7.71
CA ALA A 104 -1.53 5.72 -7.06
C ALA A 104 -0.54 5.19 -8.11
N ILE A 105 0.74 5.09 -7.72
CA ILE A 105 1.86 4.74 -8.59
C ILE A 105 2.83 3.77 -7.89
N SER A 106 3.39 2.85 -8.67
CA SER A 106 4.48 1.93 -8.31
C SER A 106 5.21 1.57 -9.60
N LEU A 107 6.44 2.07 -9.76
CA LEU A 107 7.25 1.85 -10.97
C LEU A 107 8.12 0.60 -10.78
N THR A 108 7.46 -0.55 -10.69
CA THR A 108 8.05 -1.85 -10.37
C THR A 108 7.64 -2.91 -11.40
N GLY A 109 8.55 -3.84 -11.69
CA GLY A 109 8.29 -4.97 -12.58
C GLY A 109 7.33 -6.00 -11.99
N THR A 110 6.97 -7.01 -12.77
CA THR A 110 5.95 -8.01 -12.41
C THR A 110 6.32 -8.85 -11.19
N LEU A 111 7.61 -9.18 -11.00
CA LEU A 111 8.06 -9.99 -9.86
C LEU A 111 8.26 -9.13 -8.60
N GLU A 112 8.53 -7.85 -8.80
CA GLU A 112 8.88 -6.88 -7.77
C GLU A 112 7.64 -6.17 -7.18
N THR A 113 6.54 -6.09 -7.93
CA THR A 113 5.32 -5.41 -7.49
C THR A 113 4.50 -6.29 -6.53
N PRO A 114 4.36 -5.95 -5.23
CA PRO A 114 3.51 -6.71 -4.33
C PRO A 114 2.04 -6.58 -4.73
N MET A 115 1.23 -7.63 -4.61
CA MET A 115 -0.19 -7.58 -5.02
C MET A 115 -0.98 -6.44 -4.35
N LYS A 116 -0.70 -6.14 -3.08
CA LYS A 116 -1.27 -4.98 -2.36
C LYS A 116 -1.01 -3.62 -3.05
N LYS A 117 0.06 -3.49 -3.85
CA LYS A 117 0.32 -2.33 -4.72
C LYS A 117 -0.43 -2.40 -6.05
N VAL A 118 -0.55 -3.59 -6.65
CA VAL A 118 -1.40 -3.82 -7.83
C VAL A 118 -2.86 -3.44 -7.51
N ASP A 119 -3.41 -3.98 -6.42
CA ASP A 119 -4.77 -3.72 -5.94
C ASP A 119 -4.98 -2.24 -5.57
N LEU A 120 -3.95 -1.58 -5.04
CA LEU A 120 -3.98 -0.14 -4.76
C LEU A 120 -4.06 0.69 -6.05
N MET A 121 -3.24 0.37 -7.05
CA MET A 121 -3.23 1.08 -8.34
C MET A 121 -4.51 0.83 -9.14
N LEU A 122 -4.93 -0.43 -9.31
CA LEU A 122 -6.17 -0.77 -10.01
C LEU A 122 -7.40 -0.25 -9.24
N GLY A 123 -7.38 -0.32 -7.91
CA GLY A 123 -8.47 0.13 -7.05
C GLY A 123 -8.67 1.64 -7.03
N ILE A 124 -7.60 2.43 -7.03
CA ILE A 124 -7.67 3.91 -7.07
C ILE A 124 -7.83 4.40 -8.50
N ASN A 125 -6.95 4.00 -9.42
CA ASN A 125 -6.88 4.57 -10.77
C ASN A 125 -8.09 4.10 -11.59
N LEU A 126 -8.16 2.81 -11.93
CA LEU A 126 -9.21 2.26 -12.79
C LEU A 126 -10.57 2.19 -12.07
N ARG A 127 -10.69 1.39 -11.00
CA ARG A 127 -11.99 1.18 -10.32
C ARG A 127 -12.52 2.48 -9.72
N GLY A 128 -11.65 3.28 -9.09
CA GLY A 128 -12.04 4.55 -8.49
C GLY A 128 -12.56 5.57 -9.53
N THR A 129 -11.92 5.66 -10.70
CA THR A 129 -12.41 6.48 -11.83
C THR A 129 -13.77 5.98 -12.30
N TYR A 130 -13.90 4.69 -12.60
CA TYR A 130 -15.17 4.10 -13.08
C TYR A 130 -16.31 4.32 -12.08
N LEU A 131 -16.05 4.09 -10.80
CA LEU A 131 -17.03 4.22 -9.72
C LEU A 131 -17.45 5.68 -9.49
N THR A 132 -16.49 6.62 -9.53
CA THR A 132 -16.81 8.04 -9.39
C THR A 132 -17.62 8.54 -10.57
N SER A 133 -17.25 8.18 -11.80
CA SER A 133 -18.07 8.47 -12.98
C SER A 133 -19.48 7.91 -12.86
N LYS A 134 -19.64 6.62 -12.52
CA LYS A 134 -20.95 5.98 -12.29
C LYS A 134 -21.84 6.77 -11.33
N MET A 135 -21.30 7.22 -10.19
CA MET A 135 -22.09 7.95 -9.18
C MET A 135 -22.40 9.39 -9.58
N VAL A 136 -21.54 10.05 -10.36
CA VAL A 136 -21.71 11.46 -10.73
C VAL A 136 -22.51 11.66 -12.03
N ILE A 137 -22.48 10.70 -12.97
CA ILE A 137 -23.22 10.74 -14.25
C ILE A 137 -24.71 11.11 -14.10
N PRO A 138 -25.50 10.55 -13.16
CA PRO A 138 -26.91 10.93 -12.97
C PRO A 138 -27.16 12.40 -12.63
N HIS A 139 -26.13 13.12 -12.18
CA HIS A 139 -26.15 14.56 -11.92
C HIS A 139 -25.64 15.36 -13.13
N LEU A 140 -24.58 14.88 -13.80
CA LEU A 140 -24.08 15.47 -15.05
C LEU A 140 -25.15 15.49 -16.14
N LEU A 141 -25.98 14.44 -16.27
CA LEU A 141 -27.09 14.40 -17.23
C LEU A 141 -28.15 15.51 -17.05
N LYS A 142 -28.10 16.26 -15.93
CA LYS A 142 -28.98 17.40 -15.63
C LYS A 142 -28.27 18.75 -15.79
N SER A 143 -26.94 18.77 -15.97
CA SER A 143 -26.13 19.96 -16.10
C SER A 143 -26.22 20.58 -17.50
N GLN A 144 -25.97 21.90 -17.58
CA GLN A 144 -25.78 22.63 -18.84
C GLN A 144 -24.32 22.62 -19.32
N CYS A 145 -23.36 22.27 -18.46
CA CYS A 145 -21.93 22.15 -18.79
C CYS A 145 -21.37 20.79 -18.28
N PRO A 146 -21.88 19.65 -18.81
CA PRO A 146 -21.54 18.32 -18.31
C PRO A 146 -20.18 17.82 -18.82
N HIS A 147 -19.17 17.76 -17.94
CA HIS A 147 -17.85 17.21 -18.27
C HIS A 147 -17.37 16.12 -17.31
N ILE A 148 -16.66 15.14 -17.85
CA ILE A 148 -15.77 14.22 -17.13
C ILE A 148 -14.36 14.40 -17.70
N LEU A 149 -13.41 14.79 -16.86
CA LEU A 149 -11.99 14.92 -17.21
C LEU A 149 -11.16 13.91 -16.43
N ASN A 150 -10.62 12.91 -17.12
CA ASN A 150 -9.72 11.92 -16.52
C ASN A 150 -8.26 12.39 -16.67
N LEU A 151 -7.51 12.42 -15.57
CA LEU A 151 -6.09 12.77 -15.62
C LEU A 151 -5.30 11.50 -15.99
N SER A 152 -5.32 11.13 -17.27
CA SER A 152 -4.77 9.87 -17.78
C SER A 152 -4.20 10.01 -19.19
N PRO A 153 -3.22 9.17 -19.59
CA PRO A 153 -2.48 9.34 -20.84
C PRO A 153 -3.27 8.93 -22.09
N PRO A 154 -2.84 9.33 -23.29
CA PRO A 154 -3.19 8.65 -24.53
C PRO A 154 -2.90 7.13 -24.45
N LEU A 155 -3.71 6.32 -25.15
CA LEU A 155 -3.56 4.86 -25.16
C LEU A 155 -2.46 4.41 -26.13
N ASN A 156 -1.20 4.64 -25.74
CA ASN A 156 -0.04 4.26 -26.53
C ASN A 156 0.30 2.76 -26.35
N LEU A 157 0.07 1.94 -27.36
CA LEU A 157 0.31 0.48 -27.31
C LEU A 157 1.76 0.07 -27.61
N ASN A 158 2.71 1.02 -27.68
CA ASN A 158 4.13 0.72 -27.81
C ASN A 158 4.64 -0.10 -26.60
N PRO A 159 5.19 -1.32 -26.81
CA PRO A 159 5.62 -2.22 -25.72
C PRO A 159 6.62 -1.63 -24.72
N VAL A 160 7.37 -0.58 -25.09
CA VAL A 160 8.31 0.11 -24.19
C VAL A 160 7.62 0.58 -22.90
N TRP A 161 6.37 1.04 -22.99
CA TRP A 161 5.58 1.55 -21.88
C TRP A 161 4.98 0.47 -20.98
N PHE A 162 5.03 -0.79 -21.40
CA PHE A 162 4.58 -1.94 -20.62
C PHE A 162 5.75 -2.64 -19.93
N LYS A 163 6.92 -2.70 -20.59
CA LYS A 163 8.10 -3.48 -20.21
C LYS A 163 8.51 -3.37 -18.72
N ASN A 164 8.50 -2.16 -18.15
CA ASN A 164 9.13 -1.89 -16.86
C ASN A 164 8.14 -1.77 -15.68
N HIS A 165 6.85 -1.52 -15.95
CA HIS A 165 5.86 -1.17 -14.91
C HIS A 165 4.42 -1.54 -15.34
N THR A 166 4.23 -2.75 -15.89
CA THR A 166 2.96 -3.26 -16.46
C THR A 166 1.73 -2.92 -15.61
N ALA A 167 1.79 -3.14 -14.29
CA ALA A 167 0.66 -2.93 -13.39
C ALA A 167 0.24 -1.44 -13.29
N TYR A 168 1.20 -0.51 -13.33
CA TYR A 168 0.90 0.92 -13.36
C TYR A 168 0.34 1.36 -14.71
N THR A 169 0.94 0.87 -15.81
CA THR A 169 0.46 1.11 -17.19
C THR A 169 -0.98 0.65 -17.35
N MET A 170 -1.31 -0.58 -16.94
CA MET A 170 -2.68 -1.10 -16.92
C MET A 170 -3.63 -0.21 -16.10
N ALA A 171 -3.20 0.24 -14.92
CA ALA A 171 -4.02 1.06 -14.04
C ALA A 171 -4.32 2.46 -14.61
N LYS A 172 -3.35 3.11 -15.27
CA LYS A 172 -3.56 4.41 -15.94
C LYS A 172 -4.30 4.26 -17.26
N TYR A 173 -4.01 3.24 -18.06
CA TYR A 173 -4.70 2.99 -19.32
C TYR A 173 -6.15 2.58 -19.08
N GLY A 174 -6.46 1.92 -17.95
CA GLY A 174 -7.83 1.68 -17.52
C GLY A 174 -8.66 2.96 -17.39
N MET A 175 -8.10 4.05 -16.83
CA MET A 175 -8.77 5.36 -16.77
C MET A 175 -9.05 5.92 -18.17
N SER A 176 -8.12 5.72 -19.10
CA SER A 176 -8.23 6.15 -20.50
C SER A 176 -9.20 5.26 -21.31
N MET A 177 -9.33 3.98 -20.98
CA MET A 177 -10.37 3.10 -21.52
C MET A 177 -11.77 3.49 -21.02
N CYS A 178 -11.90 4.02 -19.80
CA CYS A 178 -13.15 4.65 -19.36
C CYS A 178 -13.50 5.87 -20.22
N VAL A 179 -12.52 6.66 -20.67
CA VAL A 179 -12.78 7.78 -21.62
C VAL A 179 -13.31 7.24 -22.95
N LEU A 180 -12.67 6.23 -23.55
CA LEU A 180 -13.17 5.62 -24.79
C LEU A 180 -14.62 5.14 -24.67
N GLY A 181 -14.95 4.39 -23.62
CA GLY A 181 -16.31 3.85 -23.43
C GLY A 181 -17.34 4.94 -23.16
N MET A 182 -17.10 5.76 -22.14
CA MET A 182 -18.09 6.74 -21.66
C MET A 182 -18.29 7.91 -22.62
N ALA A 183 -17.29 8.28 -23.43
CA ALA A 183 -17.44 9.31 -24.46
C ALA A 183 -18.45 8.92 -25.55
N GLU A 184 -18.49 7.63 -25.92
CA GLU A 184 -19.48 7.11 -26.87
C GLU A 184 -20.84 6.85 -26.21
N GLU A 185 -20.83 6.23 -25.02
CA GLU A 185 -22.04 5.94 -24.24
C GLU A 185 -22.89 7.18 -23.95
N PHE A 186 -22.23 8.31 -23.64
CA PHE A 186 -22.88 9.59 -23.32
C PHE A 186 -22.67 10.67 -24.40
N ARG A 187 -22.39 10.28 -25.65
CA ARG A 187 -22.20 11.20 -26.77
C ARG A 187 -23.38 12.17 -26.92
N GLY A 188 -23.10 13.47 -27.04
CA GLY A 188 -24.10 14.53 -27.09
C GLY A 188 -24.81 14.83 -25.76
N GLN A 189 -24.48 14.11 -24.69
CA GLN A 189 -25.02 14.30 -23.34
C GLN A 189 -23.94 14.77 -22.36
N ILE A 190 -22.74 14.17 -22.38
CA ILE A 190 -21.61 14.49 -21.48
C ILE A 190 -20.31 14.51 -22.31
N ALA A 191 -19.48 15.54 -22.14
CA ALA A 191 -18.11 15.53 -22.67
C ALA A 191 -17.20 14.69 -21.76
N VAL A 192 -16.61 13.62 -22.29
CA VAL A 192 -15.67 12.77 -21.57
C VAL A 192 -14.32 12.82 -22.28
N ASN A 193 -13.29 13.31 -21.61
CA ASN A 193 -11.94 13.44 -22.18
C ASN A 193 -10.85 13.01 -21.19
N ALA A 194 -9.66 12.75 -21.71
CA ALA A 194 -8.44 12.61 -20.93
C ALA A 194 -7.53 13.84 -21.11
N LEU A 195 -6.80 14.21 -20.06
CA LEU A 195 -5.73 15.21 -20.10
C LEU A 195 -4.47 14.67 -19.40
N TRP A 196 -3.32 14.85 -20.04
CA TRP A 196 -2.02 14.38 -19.59
C TRP A 196 -0.97 15.49 -19.74
N PRO A 197 0.02 15.61 -18.83
CA PRO A 197 1.08 16.58 -19.02
C PRO A 197 2.10 16.06 -20.03
N LYS A 198 2.73 16.96 -20.78
CA LYS A 198 3.85 16.62 -21.66
C LYS A 198 5.12 16.27 -20.89
N THR A 199 5.31 16.90 -19.73
CA THR A 199 6.52 16.84 -18.91
C THR A 199 6.16 16.53 -17.45
N ALA A 200 7.09 15.99 -16.69
CA ALA A 200 6.93 15.78 -15.25
C ALA A 200 6.46 17.06 -14.54
N ILE A 201 5.46 16.91 -13.66
CA ILE A 201 4.87 18.02 -12.89
C ILE A 201 5.37 17.97 -11.45
N GLN A 202 5.86 19.12 -10.96
CA GLN A 202 6.36 19.24 -9.59
C GLN A 202 5.22 19.02 -8.59
N THR A 203 5.31 17.91 -7.85
CA THR A 203 4.37 17.56 -6.80
C THR A 203 5.11 16.76 -5.73
N ALA A 204 4.57 16.73 -4.51
CA ALA A 204 5.13 15.89 -3.44
C ALA A 204 5.22 14.38 -3.80
N ALA A 205 4.46 13.91 -4.80
CA ALA A 205 4.61 12.56 -5.33
C ALA A 205 5.83 12.43 -6.27
N MET A 206 6.10 13.45 -7.09
CA MET A 206 7.29 13.51 -7.95
C MET A 206 8.57 13.66 -7.13
N ASP A 207 8.57 14.52 -6.09
CA ASP A 207 9.71 14.68 -5.18
C ASP A 207 10.08 13.35 -4.50
N MET A 208 9.07 12.54 -4.12
CA MET A 208 9.27 11.20 -3.56
C MET A 208 9.75 10.14 -4.57
N LEU A 209 9.59 10.37 -5.88
CA LEU A 209 9.95 9.43 -6.94
C LEU A 209 11.32 9.75 -7.56
N GLY A 210 11.60 11.03 -7.82
CA GLY A 210 12.83 11.48 -8.48
C GLY A 210 13.96 11.89 -7.53
N GLY A 211 13.66 12.14 -6.25
CA GLY A 211 14.65 12.57 -5.27
C GLY A 211 15.13 14.01 -5.45
N ASP A 212 16.22 14.36 -4.76
CA ASP A 212 16.72 15.73 -4.70
C ASP A 212 17.13 16.27 -6.09
N GLY A 213 16.60 17.43 -6.44
CA GLY A 213 16.90 18.11 -7.71
C GLY A 213 15.93 17.81 -8.86
N ILE A 214 15.04 16.82 -8.75
CA ILE A 214 14.07 16.50 -9.82
C ILE A 214 13.17 17.69 -10.16
N SER A 215 12.83 18.52 -9.17
CA SER A 215 11.96 19.68 -9.32
C SER A 215 12.39 20.63 -10.44
N LYS A 216 13.70 20.79 -10.67
CA LYS A 216 14.26 21.64 -11.74
C LYS A 216 13.92 21.16 -13.14
N GLN A 217 13.69 19.86 -13.31
CA GLN A 217 13.30 19.21 -14.56
C GLN A 217 11.77 19.15 -14.73
N CYS A 218 11.00 19.78 -13.83
CA CYS A 218 9.54 19.75 -13.84
C CYS A 218 8.93 21.09 -14.27
N ARG A 219 7.68 21.02 -14.72
CA ARG A 219 6.78 22.18 -14.76
C ARG A 219 5.94 22.28 -13.48
N THR A 220 5.42 23.47 -13.18
CA THR A 220 4.47 23.69 -12.07
C THR A 220 3.12 23.06 -12.39
N SER A 221 2.29 22.83 -11.38
CA SER A 221 0.93 22.30 -11.58
C SER A 221 -0.02 23.27 -12.31
N ASP A 222 0.39 24.52 -12.54
CA ASP A 222 -0.46 25.54 -13.18
C ASP A 222 -0.66 25.27 -14.68
N ILE A 223 0.28 24.61 -15.36
CA ILE A 223 0.11 24.24 -16.78
C ILE A 223 -1.07 23.27 -16.98
N MET A 224 -1.16 22.26 -16.11
CA MET A 224 -2.28 21.31 -16.08
C MET A 224 -3.58 21.97 -15.65
N ALA A 225 -3.53 22.97 -14.77
CA ALA A 225 -4.70 23.72 -14.35
C ALA A 225 -5.26 24.61 -15.48
N ASP A 226 -4.39 25.34 -16.18
CA ASP A 226 -4.76 26.18 -17.32
C ASP A 226 -5.25 25.34 -18.51
N ALA A 227 -4.61 24.21 -18.81
CA ALA A 227 -5.09 23.27 -19.82
C ALA A 227 -6.44 22.64 -19.45
N ALA A 228 -6.61 22.17 -18.21
CA ALA A 228 -7.91 21.66 -17.74
C ALA A 228 -9.01 22.73 -17.83
N TYR A 229 -8.71 23.97 -17.47
CA TYR A 229 -9.65 25.09 -17.58
C TYR A 229 -10.16 25.31 -19.01
N ILE A 230 -9.28 25.20 -20.01
CA ILE A 230 -9.66 25.27 -21.43
C ILE A 230 -10.60 24.11 -21.80
N VAL A 231 -10.27 22.88 -21.42
CA VAL A 231 -11.05 21.67 -21.77
C VAL A 231 -12.43 21.67 -21.11
N LEU A 232 -12.50 22.11 -19.85
CA LEU A 232 -13.75 22.26 -19.10
C LEU A 232 -14.59 23.48 -19.54
N SER A 233 -14.06 24.31 -20.44
CA SER A 233 -14.71 25.48 -21.03
C SER A 233 -15.20 25.25 -22.48
N GLN A 234 -15.13 24.00 -22.96
CA GLN A 234 -15.58 23.57 -24.29
C GLN A 234 -17.06 23.14 -24.28
N PRO A 235 -17.75 23.08 -25.44
CA PRO A 235 -19.08 22.46 -25.51
C PRO A 235 -19.01 20.94 -25.27
N LYS A 236 -20.12 20.34 -24.85
CA LYS A 236 -20.25 18.90 -24.57
C LYS A 236 -19.94 17.95 -25.74
N ASP A 237 -19.94 18.45 -26.98
CA ASP A 237 -19.55 17.69 -28.17
C ASP A 237 -18.03 17.58 -28.35
N TYR A 238 -17.25 18.36 -27.58
CA TYR A 238 -15.80 18.18 -27.43
C TYR A 238 -15.55 16.99 -26.49
N THR A 239 -15.68 15.77 -27.03
CA THR A 239 -15.66 14.50 -26.29
C THR A 239 -14.78 13.46 -26.99
N GLY A 240 -14.33 12.43 -26.25
CA GLY A 240 -13.56 11.30 -26.75
C GLY A 240 -12.07 11.58 -27.01
N ARG A 241 -11.52 12.69 -26.48
CA ARG A 241 -10.16 13.14 -26.79
C ARG A 241 -9.16 12.73 -25.72
N PHE A 242 -7.91 12.48 -26.16
CA PHE A 242 -6.74 12.31 -25.31
C PHE A 242 -5.82 13.50 -25.54
N LEU A 243 -5.76 14.40 -24.57
CA LEU A 243 -5.19 15.74 -24.71
C LEU A 243 -3.87 15.85 -23.95
N VAL A 244 -2.97 16.68 -24.49
CA VAL A 244 -1.69 17.02 -23.87
C VAL A 244 -1.71 18.51 -23.50
N ASP A 245 -1.28 18.84 -22.28
CA ASP A 245 -1.36 20.19 -21.70
C ASP A 245 -0.76 21.30 -22.58
N GLU A 246 0.46 21.10 -23.06
CA GLU A 246 1.19 22.05 -23.89
C GLU A 246 0.48 22.28 -25.23
N ASP A 247 -0.09 21.23 -25.83
CA ASP A 247 -0.73 21.32 -27.14
C ASP A 247 -2.10 21.99 -27.04
N VAL A 248 -2.87 21.72 -25.98
CA VAL A 248 -4.11 22.45 -25.65
C VAL A 248 -3.83 23.95 -25.45
N LEU A 249 -2.72 24.31 -24.82
CA LEU A 249 -2.32 25.71 -24.62
C LEU A 249 -1.84 26.37 -25.92
N LYS A 250 -1.09 25.66 -26.77
CA LYS A 250 -0.72 26.15 -28.12
C LYS A 250 -1.94 26.41 -28.99
N GLU A 251 -2.97 25.55 -28.94
CA GLU A 251 -4.24 25.77 -29.65
C GLU A 251 -4.95 27.07 -29.21
N GLN A 252 -4.69 27.56 -27.98
CA GLN A 252 -5.16 28.86 -27.49
C GLN A 252 -4.15 30.01 -27.72
N GLY A 253 -3.10 29.80 -28.52
CA GLY A 253 -2.11 30.81 -28.88
C GLY A 253 -0.99 31.03 -27.86
N VAL A 254 -0.85 30.19 -26.83
CA VAL A 254 0.28 30.24 -25.90
C VAL A 254 1.55 29.78 -26.62
N GLN A 255 2.56 30.65 -26.70
CA GLN A 255 3.85 30.36 -27.34
C GLN A 255 4.99 30.25 -26.32
N ASP A 256 4.95 31.06 -25.27
CA ASP A 256 5.90 31.02 -24.15
C ASP A 256 5.39 30.08 -23.05
N PHE A 257 6.24 29.14 -22.64
CA PHE A 257 5.99 28.14 -21.60
C PHE A 257 7.00 28.23 -20.44
N ASP A 258 7.95 29.17 -20.48
CA ASP A 258 8.99 29.28 -19.45
C ASP A 258 8.39 29.62 -18.08
N HIS A 259 7.32 30.42 -18.02
CA HIS A 259 6.60 30.71 -16.77
C HIS A 259 5.91 29.49 -16.13
N TYR A 260 5.83 28.35 -16.82
CA TYR A 260 5.40 27.08 -16.24
C TYR A 260 6.57 26.19 -15.81
N ALA A 261 7.83 26.49 -16.19
CA ALA A 261 8.98 25.73 -15.72
C ALA A 261 9.33 26.11 -14.27
N VAL A 262 9.65 25.13 -13.42
CA VAL A 262 10.13 25.39 -12.05
C VAL A 262 11.51 26.08 -12.07
N GLN A 263 12.34 25.73 -13.06
CA GLN A 263 13.57 26.44 -13.39
C GLN A 263 13.59 26.70 -14.92
N PRO A 264 13.23 27.91 -15.38
CA PRO A 264 13.30 28.29 -16.80
C PRO A 264 14.68 28.03 -17.41
N GLY A 265 14.71 27.59 -18.66
CA GLY A 265 15.94 27.22 -19.38
C GLY A 265 16.60 25.90 -18.95
N HIS A 266 16.09 25.21 -17.92
CA HIS A 266 16.55 23.86 -17.57
C HIS A 266 15.85 22.81 -18.46
N PRO A 267 16.53 21.73 -18.92
CA PRO A 267 15.86 20.63 -19.59
C PRO A 267 14.74 20.05 -18.72
N LEU A 268 13.59 19.83 -19.35
CA LEU A 268 12.42 19.21 -18.72
C LEU A 268 12.45 17.70 -18.96
N LEU A 269 12.04 16.93 -17.96
CA LEU A 269 11.81 15.50 -18.08
C LEU A 269 10.44 15.27 -18.75
N PRO A 270 10.34 14.56 -19.89
CA PRO A 270 9.04 14.18 -20.46
C PRO A 270 8.26 13.27 -19.51
N ASP A 271 6.93 13.34 -19.56
CA ASP A 271 6.12 12.39 -18.79
C ASP A 271 6.02 11.03 -19.50
N PHE A 272 5.60 10.01 -18.76
CA PHE A 272 5.38 8.67 -19.27
C PHE A 272 4.34 8.64 -20.39
N PHE A 273 4.42 7.60 -21.24
CA PHE A 273 3.44 7.22 -22.27
C PHE A 273 3.42 8.07 -23.56
N LEU A 274 4.22 9.13 -23.63
CA LEU A 274 4.39 9.95 -24.83
C LEU A 274 5.67 9.56 -25.58
N ASP A 275 5.56 9.17 -26.86
CA ASP A 275 6.70 8.79 -27.68
C ASP A 275 7.46 10.03 -28.20
N GLU A 276 8.31 10.62 -27.36
CA GLU A 276 9.39 11.51 -27.82
C GLU A 276 10.64 10.70 -28.17
N ALA A 277 11.40 11.15 -29.18
CA ALA A 277 12.59 10.44 -29.68
C ALA A 277 13.66 10.30 -28.57
N PRO A 278 13.86 9.10 -27.97
CA PRO A 278 14.55 9.01 -26.69
C PRO A 278 16.03 9.40 -26.74
N GLU A 279 16.66 9.17 -27.90
CA GLU A 279 18.10 9.37 -28.10
C GLU A 279 18.47 10.86 -28.16
N SER A 280 17.68 11.70 -28.83
CA SER A 280 17.95 13.14 -28.92
C SER A 280 17.70 13.84 -27.58
N LEU A 281 16.65 13.43 -26.87
CA LEU A 281 16.34 13.95 -25.54
C LEU A 281 17.39 13.53 -24.51
N ALA A 282 17.81 12.26 -24.48
CA ALA A 282 18.86 11.81 -23.57
C ALA A 282 20.17 12.57 -23.78
N GLN A 283 20.56 12.84 -25.04
CA GLN A 283 21.72 13.67 -25.36
C GLN A 283 21.56 15.12 -24.87
N GLN A 284 20.40 15.74 -25.04
CA GLN A 284 20.14 17.10 -24.54
C GLN A 284 20.16 17.17 -23.01
N MET A 285 19.57 16.18 -22.33
CA MET A 285 19.60 16.10 -20.87
C MET A 285 21.03 15.92 -20.34
N GLU A 286 21.80 14.99 -20.92
CA GLU A 286 23.21 14.75 -20.52
C GLU A 286 24.11 15.97 -20.80
N GLN A 287 23.92 16.70 -21.91
CA GLN A 287 24.65 17.95 -22.22
C GLN A 287 24.43 19.06 -21.20
N HIS A 288 23.28 19.09 -20.53
CA HIS A 288 22.91 20.08 -19.53
C HIS A 288 23.02 19.55 -18.09
N GLY A 289 23.61 18.37 -17.87
CA GLY A 289 23.84 17.79 -16.55
C GLY A 289 22.59 17.21 -15.86
N ALA A 290 21.53 16.92 -16.62
CA ALA A 290 20.31 16.29 -16.13
C ALA A 290 20.33 14.77 -16.37
N THR A 291 19.88 14.00 -15.38
CA THR A 291 19.82 12.52 -15.48
C THR A 291 18.52 12.06 -16.16
N PRO A 292 18.56 11.35 -17.30
CA PRO A 292 17.34 10.81 -17.91
C PRO A 292 16.74 9.70 -17.04
N ALA A 293 15.45 9.83 -16.66
CA ALA A 293 14.73 8.76 -15.98
C ALA A 293 14.51 7.54 -16.89
N PHE A 294 14.57 7.74 -18.21
CA PHE A 294 14.40 6.71 -19.23
C PHE A 294 15.74 6.10 -19.67
N LYS A 295 16.39 5.33 -18.79
CA LYS A 295 17.48 4.43 -19.20
C LYS A 295 17.01 2.98 -19.17
N PRO A 296 16.58 2.39 -20.30
CA PRO A 296 16.53 0.95 -20.43
C PRO A 296 17.93 0.38 -20.15
N PRO A 297 18.07 -0.85 -19.60
CA PRO A 297 19.37 -1.52 -19.62
C PRO A 297 19.77 -1.75 -21.09
N SER A 298 20.71 -0.93 -21.58
CA SER A 298 21.15 -0.92 -22.96
C SER A 298 21.99 -2.16 -23.24
N SER A 299 21.46 -3.09 -24.05
CA SER A 299 22.17 -4.26 -24.57
C SER A 299 23.21 -3.92 -25.66
N SER A 300 23.74 -2.71 -25.61
CA SER A 300 24.68 -2.12 -26.58
C SER A 300 25.60 -1.05 -25.96
N ALA A 301 25.64 -0.95 -24.62
CA ALA A 301 26.75 -0.26 -23.98
C ALA A 301 28.01 -1.11 -24.16
N THR A 302 29.02 -0.55 -24.85
CA THR A 302 30.41 -0.98 -24.66
C THR A 302 30.65 -1.02 -23.15
N PRO A 303 31.21 -2.11 -22.58
CA PRO A 303 31.25 -2.25 -21.14
C PRO A 303 31.92 -1.02 -20.49
N PRO A 304 31.34 -0.42 -19.43
CA PRO A 304 32.20 0.30 -18.51
C PRO A 304 33.29 -0.69 -18.09
N SER A 305 34.55 -0.27 -18.12
CA SER A 305 35.71 -1.16 -18.26
C SER A 305 36.05 -2.00 -17.00
N GLY A 306 35.07 -2.31 -16.15
CA GLY A 306 35.15 -3.28 -15.08
C GLY A 306 33.79 -3.92 -14.82
N GLY A 307 33.78 -5.21 -14.49
CA GLY A 307 32.58 -6.04 -14.36
C GLY A 307 31.69 -5.74 -13.13
N PRO A 308 30.84 -6.70 -12.69
CA PRO A 308 29.90 -6.49 -11.58
C PRO A 308 30.59 -6.13 -10.25
N ILE A 309 31.86 -6.53 -10.08
CA ILE A 309 32.69 -6.12 -8.93
C ILE A 309 32.99 -4.62 -8.98
N GLN A 310 33.51 -4.09 -10.10
CA GLN A 310 33.76 -2.66 -10.27
C GLN A 310 32.49 -1.83 -10.07
N SER A 311 31.35 -2.31 -10.58
CA SER A 311 30.03 -1.69 -10.36
C SER A 311 29.66 -1.65 -8.87
N THR A 312 29.94 -2.71 -8.12
CA THR A 312 29.73 -2.76 -6.66
C THR A 312 30.64 -1.75 -5.94
N PHE A 313 31.92 -1.67 -6.30
CA PHE A 313 32.85 -0.69 -5.72
C PHE A 313 32.52 0.77 -6.11
N ASN A 314 31.95 1.00 -7.29
CA ASN A 314 31.42 2.32 -7.66
C ASN A 314 30.20 2.70 -6.80
N ALA A 315 29.30 1.77 -6.51
CA ALA A 315 28.19 2.01 -5.58
C ALA A 315 28.70 2.26 -4.15
N ILE A 316 29.73 1.54 -3.70
CA ILE A 316 30.38 1.80 -2.40
C ILE A 316 30.95 3.22 -2.35
N ARG A 317 31.71 3.66 -3.38
CA ARG A 317 32.26 5.04 -3.47
C ARG A 317 31.19 6.12 -3.30
N GLY A 318 29.98 5.91 -3.83
CA GLY A 318 28.87 6.87 -3.70
C GLY A 318 28.27 6.98 -2.29
N VAL A 319 28.61 6.06 -1.37
CA VAL A 319 28.09 6.02 0.01
C VAL A 319 29.20 6.28 1.05
N VAL A 320 30.48 6.19 0.67
CA VAL A 320 31.63 6.46 1.54
C VAL A 320 31.73 7.97 1.81
N ASN A 321 31.75 8.32 3.10
CA ASN A 321 31.93 9.69 3.59
C ASN A 321 32.58 9.67 4.99
N GLU A 322 32.88 10.84 5.55
CA GLU A 322 33.53 10.97 6.85
C GLU A 322 32.78 10.27 8.00
N ASP A 323 31.45 10.23 8.00
CA ASP A 323 30.68 9.61 9.09
C ASP A 323 30.77 8.08 9.03
N VAL A 324 30.78 7.51 7.82
CA VAL A 324 31.05 6.09 7.61
C VAL A 324 32.47 5.74 8.06
N VAL A 325 33.46 6.57 7.74
CA VAL A 325 34.86 6.45 8.18
C VAL A 325 34.96 6.50 9.71
N LYS A 326 34.41 7.54 10.35
CA LYS A 326 34.40 7.71 11.81
C LYS A 326 33.74 6.53 12.54
N SER A 327 32.69 5.94 11.95
CA SER A 327 31.98 4.82 12.57
C SER A 327 32.68 3.45 12.40
N THR A 328 33.42 3.26 11.30
CA THR A 328 34.04 1.97 10.96
C THR A 328 35.50 1.89 11.45
N GLN A 329 36.34 2.85 11.07
CA GLN A 329 37.76 2.95 11.44
C GLN A 329 38.59 1.70 11.08
N GLY A 330 38.50 1.25 9.83
CA GLY A 330 39.22 0.05 9.35
C GLY A 330 39.46 0.04 7.86
N ILE A 331 40.56 -0.59 7.43
CA ILE A 331 40.91 -0.82 6.02
C ILE A 331 40.66 -2.29 5.67
N TYR A 332 39.85 -2.52 4.64
CA TYR A 332 39.44 -3.84 4.17
C TYR A 332 40.04 -4.12 2.80
N GLN A 333 40.54 -5.35 2.62
CA GLN A 333 40.96 -5.90 1.34
C GLN A 333 40.10 -7.11 1.01
N PHE A 334 39.74 -7.26 -0.26
CA PHE A 334 38.98 -8.38 -0.80
C PHE A 334 39.81 -9.08 -1.86
N ASP A 335 40.22 -10.31 -1.58
CA ASP A 335 40.93 -11.18 -2.52
C ASP A 335 39.88 -12.04 -3.22
N LEU A 336 39.50 -11.65 -4.44
CA LEU A 336 38.44 -12.33 -5.18
C LEU A 336 39.01 -13.35 -6.17
N SER A 337 38.38 -14.52 -6.25
CA SER A 337 38.64 -15.56 -7.25
C SER A 337 37.44 -15.78 -8.17
N GLY A 338 37.63 -16.55 -9.24
CA GLY A 338 36.55 -16.97 -10.15
C GLY A 338 36.43 -16.08 -11.38
N GLU A 339 35.20 -15.89 -11.89
CA GLU A 339 34.93 -15.19 -13.16
C GLU A 339 35.40 -13.72 -13.17
N HIS A 340 35.44 -13.08 -12.01
CA HIS A 340 35.98 -11.73 -11.82
C HIS A 340 37.00 -11.72 -10.68
N GLU A 341 38.11 -12.45 -10.88
CA GLU A 341 39.24 -12.42 -9.95
C GLU A 341 39.91 -11.04 -9.88
N GLY A 342 40.53 -10.75 -8.74
CA GLY A 342 41.24 -9.49 -8.51
C GLY A 342 41.29 -9.12 -7.03
N VAL A 343 42.21 -8.21 -6.69
CA VAL A 343 42.29 -7.63 -5.35
C VAL A 343 41.57 -6.28 -5.37
N TRP A 344 40.75 -6.03 -4.36
CA TRP A 344 39.99 -4.79 -4.18
C TRP A 344 40.14 -4.29 -2.76
N PHE A 345 39.94 -2.99 -2.53
CA PHE A 345 40.01 -2.41 -1.19
C PHE A 345 38.90 -1.41 -0.88
N LEU A 346 38.69 -1.22 0.42
CA LEU A 346 37.81 -0.24 1.03
C LEU A 346 38.50 0.33 2.28
N ASP A 347 39.02 1.55 2.17
CA ASP A 347 39.58 2.32 3.27
C ASP A 347 38.48 3.13 3.95
N LEU A 348 38.12 2.73 5.16
CA LEU A 348 37.21 3.45 6.05
C LEU A 348 37.93 3.93 7.32
N LYS A 349 39.19 4.34 7.17
CA LYS A 349 40.09 4.76 8.26
C LYS A 349 40.72 6.12 7.99
N ASN A 350 41.11 6.39 6.75
CA ASN A 350 41.85 7.60 6.37
C ASN A 350 40.99 8.60 5.57
N GLY A 351 41.13 9.90 5.88
CA GLY A 351 40.48 11.00 5.15
C GLY A 351 38.95 10.88 5.10
N SER A 352 38.37 11.17 3.93
CA SER A 352 36.95 10.95 3.63
C SER A 352 36.60 9.49 3.33
N GLY A 353 37.57 8.58 3.36
CA GLY A 353 37.47 7.20 2.92
C GLY A 353 37.69 7.04 1.42
N SER A 354 38.06 5.84 0.98
CA SER A 354 38.27 5.52 -0.44
C SER A 354 38.04 4.04 -0.73
N ALA A 355 37.81 3.68 -1.99
CA ALA A 355 37.63 2.29 -2.41
C ALA A 355 38.07 2.11 -3.86
N GLY A 356 38.55 0.92 -4.24
CA GLY A 356 39.02 0.68 -5.61
C GLY A 356 39.60 -0.71 -5.85
N GLU A 357 40.01 -0.91 -7.10
CA GLU A 357 40.78 -2.07 -7.55
C GLU A 357 42.25 -1.92 -7.16
N GLY A 358 42.92 -3.04 -6.91
CA GLY A 358 44.31 -3.11 -6.49
C GLY A 358 44.49 -3.27 -4.96
N GLN A 359 45.75 -3.19 -4.54
CA GLN A 359 46.12 -3.25 -3.12
C GLN A 359 45.68 -1.97 -2.39
N PRO A 360 45.30 -2.05 -1.11
CA PRO A 360 44.98 -0.86 -0.32
C PRO A 360 46.21 0.06 -0.18
N PRO A 361 46.03 1.39 -0.10
CA PRO A 361 47.13 2.35 -0.03
C PRO A 361 47.94 2.25 1.28
N VAL A 362 47.36 1.63 2.31
CA VAL A 362 48.00 1.28 3.58
C VAL A 362 47.58 -0.16 3.91
N LYS A 363 48.43 -0.91 4.61
CA LYS A 363 48.18 -2.32 4.98
C LYS A 363 46.76 -2.51 5.55
N ALA A 364 46.01 -3.44 4.97
CA ALA A 364 44.66 -3.78 5.43
C ALA A 364 44.65 -4.27 6.89
N ASP A 365 43.65 -3.81 7.64
CA ASP A 365 43.32 -4.35 8.96
C ASP A 365 42.57 -5.68 8.85
N VAL A 366 41.84 -5.89 7.74
CA VAL A 366 41.07 -7.11 7.45
C VAL A 366 41.23 -7.52 5.98
N VAL A 367 41.53 -8.79 5.72
CA VAL A 367 41.58 -9.39 4.38
C VAL A 367 40.48 -10.46 4.27
N MET A 368 39.65 -10.36 3.24
CA MET A 368 38.52 -11.24 2.98
C MET A 368 38.70 -11.97 1.64
N THR A 369 38.92 -13.28 1.67
CA THR A 369 39.08 -14.11 0.47
C THR A 369 37.78 -14.85 0.16
N MET A 370 37.24 -14.70 -1.06
CA MET A 370 36.03 -15.40 -1.51
C MET A 370 35.89 -15.45 -3.04
N ASP A 371 34.94 -16.23 -3.54
CA ASP A 371 34.57 -16.20 -4.96
C ASP A 371 33.80 -14.92 -5.32
N SER A 372 34.10 -14.34 -6.48
CA SER A 372 33.49 -13.11 -7.00
C SER A 372 31.96 -13.17 -7.14
N SER A 373 31.40 -14.36 -7.42
CA SER A 373 29.95 -14.56 -7.44
C SER A 373 29.34 -14.57 -6.04
N ASP A 374 30.07 -15.04 -5.01
CA ASP A 374 29.61 -15.03 -3.63
C ASP A 374 29.80 -13.64 -2.99
N PHE A 375 30.86 -12.89 -3.35
CA PHE A 375 30.98 -11.45 -3.05
C PHE A 375 29.76 -10.67 -3.58
N SER A 376 29.40 -10.88 -4.85
CA SER A 376 28.26 -10.21 -5.48
C SER A 376 26.93 -10.54 -4.79
N LYS A 377 26.71 -11.80 -4.38
CA LYS A 377 25.54 -12.20 -3.57
C LYS A 377 25.56 -11.57 -2.18
N MET A 378 26.74 -11.43 -1.57
CA MET A 378 26.91 -10.89 -0.22
C MET A 378 26.58 -9.38 -0.16
N PHE A 379 27.11 -8.61 -1.12
CA PHE A 379 26.78 -7.18 -1.24
C PHE A 379 25.32 -6.96 -1.69
N ALA A 380 24.76 -7.83 -2.54
CA ALA A 380 23.32 -7.82 -2.86
C ALA A 380 22.40 -8.33 -1.72
N GLY A 381 22.92 -8.64 -0.54
CA GLY A 381 22.15 -9.12 0.63
C GLY A 381 21.59 -10.55 0.51
N LYS A 382 21.87 -11.25 -0.59
CA LYS A 382 21.41 -12.61 -0.90
C LYS A 382 22.23 -13.70 -0.19
N LEU A 383 23.41 -13.35 0.32
CA LEU A 383 24.27 -14.23 1.13
C LEU A 383 24.72 -13.49 2.39
N LYS A 384 24.51 -14.08 3.58
CA LYS A 384 24.98 -13.47 4.84
C LYS A 384 26.47 -13.75 5.05
N PRO A 385 27.31 -12.76 5.43
CA PRO A 385 28.75 -12.96 5.68
C PRO A 385 29.02 -14.08 6.70
N THR A 386 28.26 -14.12 7.79
CA THR A 386 28.28 -15.21 8.78
C THR A 386 28.09 -16.60 8.18
N LEU A 387 27.12 -16.77 7.26
CA LEU A 387 26.86 -18.05 6.60
C LEU A 387 27.96 -18.39 5.57
N ALA A 388 28.47 -17.39 4.84
CA ALA A 388 29.59 -17.56 3.92
C ALA A 388 30.86 -18.03 4.66
N PHE A 389 31.12 -17.46 5.85
CA PHE A 389 32.27 -17.84 6.69
C PHE A 389 32.11 -19.26 7.25
N MET A 390 30.96 -19.58 7.85
CA MET A 390 30.70 -20.92 8.40
C MET A 390 30.71 -22.03 7.34
N SER A 391 30.36 -21.73 6.09
CA SER A 391 30.42 -22.67 4.96
C SER A 391 31.78 -22.71 4.24
N GLY A 392 32.77 -21.95 4.71
CA GLY A 392 34.12 -21.90 4.13
C GLY A 392 34.24 -21.13 2.80
N LYS A 393 33.14 -20.53 2.31
CA LYS A 393 33.07 -19.70 1.10
C LYS A 393 33.72 -18.32 1.26
N LEU A 394 33.76 -17.83 2.51
CA LEU A 394 34.46 -16.61 2.91
C LEU A 394 35.53 -16.97 3.93
N ARG A 395 36.77 -16.57 3.68
CA ARG A 395 37.87 -16.65 4.65
C ARG A 395 38.27 -15.25 5.08
N ILE A 396 38.41 -15.02 6.38
CA ILE A 396 38.76 -13.71 6.96
C ILE A 396 40.10 -13.85 7.68
N LYS A 397 41.03 -12.93 7.42
CA LYS A 397 42.29 -12.74 8.17
C LYS A 397 42.34 -11.31 8.69
N GLY A 398 42.96 -11.07 9.84
CA GLY A 398 43.04 -9.75 10.47
C GLY A 398 41.99 -9.54 11.56
N ASP A 399 41.60 -8.29 11.79
CA ASP A 399 40.74 -7.90 12.92
C ASP A 399 39.27 -8.33 12.71
N MET A 400 38.83 -9.32 13.50
CA MET A 400 37.47 -9.84 13.42
C MET A 400 36.40 -8.85 13.93
N GLY A 401 36.75 -7.93 14.83
CA GLY A 401 35.86 -6.87 15.29
C GLY A 401 35.57 -5.86 14.17
N LEU A 402 36.60 -5.48 13.41
CA LEU A 402 36.44 -4.67 12.20
C LEU A 402 35.68 -5.44 11.11
N ALA A 403 35.88 -6.74 10.94
CA ALA A 403 35.08 -7.55 10.01
C ALA A 403 33.57 -7.51 10.35
N MET A 404 33.22 -7.63 11.64
CA MET A 404 31.82 -7.49 12.11
C MET A 404 31.26 -6.08 11.92
N LYS A 405 32.07 -5.02 12.04
CA LYS A 405 31.63 -3.65 11.71
C LYS A 405 31.27 -3.53 10.22
N LEU A 406 32.01 -4.16 9.32
CA LEU A 406 31.70 -4.16 7.90
C LEU A 406 30.37 -4.88 7.61
N GLU A 407 30.11 -6.05 8.20
CA GLU A 407 28.80 -6.72 8.08
C GLU A 407 27.65 -5.82 8.55
N LYS A 408 27.86 -5.09 9.66
CA LYS A 408 26.88 -4.10 10.17
C LYS A 408 26.70 -2.90 9.24
N LEU A 409 27.76 -2.47 8.54
CA LEU A 409 27.70 -1.41 7.53
C LEU A 409 26.97 -1.88 6.27
N MET A 410 27.32 -3.05 5.72
CA MET A 410 26.63 -3.68 4.58
C MET A 410 25.13 -3.89 4.90
N GLY A 411 24.82 -4.34 6.11
CA GLY A 411 23.44 -4.45 6.59
C GLY A 411 22.71 -3.10 6.71
N ARG A 412 23.41 -1.97 6.90
CA ARG A 412 22.84 -0.62 6.81
C ARG A 412 22.67 -0.18 5.36
N MET A 413 23.65 -0.41 4.49
CA MET A 413 23.59 -0.05 3.07
C MET A 413 22.44 -0.76 2.35
N ASN A 414 22.23 -2.05 2.63
CA ASN A 414 21.07 -2.78 2.08
C ASN A 414 19.73 -2.26 2.63
N LYS A 415 19.72 -1.69 3.84
CA LYS A 415 18.55 -0.99 4.43
C LYS A 415 18.35 0.45 3.94
N PHE A 416 19.27 0.99 3.14
CA PHE A 416 19.04 2.21 2.37
C PHE A 416 18.40 1.91 1.00
N GLY A 417 18.63 0.72 0.44
CA GLY A 417 17.86 0.21 -0.71
C GLY A 417 16.45 -0.30 -0.34
N GLU A 418 16.32 -0.96 0.81
CA GLU A 418 15.03 -1.36 1.40
C GLU A 418 14.78 -0.59 2.70
N GLY A 419 13.95 0.45 2.68
CA GLY A 419 13.74 1.37 3.81
C GLY A 419 13.20 0.73 5.10
N GLN A 420 14.07 0.11 5.91
CA GLN A 420 13.79 -0.42 7.25
C GLN A 420 14.93 -0.19 8.26
N LEU A 421 14.81 0.88 9.04
CA LEU A 421 15.61 1.08 10.27
C LEU A 421 15.23 0.06 11.37
N PHE A 422 16.26 -0.52 12.00
CA PHE A 422 16.28 -1.29 13.26
C PHE A 422 17.77 -1.30 13.69
N VAL A 423 18.22 -1.26 14.95
CA VAL A 423 17.76 -1.79 16.28
C VAL A 423 18.21 -0.80 17.39
N SER A 424 17.87 -0.90 18.69
CA SER A 424 17.41 -2.05 19.51
C SER A 424 16.24 -1.70 20.46
N GLN A 425 16.17 -2.29 21.66
CA GLN A 425 15.08 -2.20 22.65
C GLN A 425 13.66 -2.33 22.06
N PHE A 426 13.35 -3.50 21.48
CA PHE A 426 12.01 -3.84 20.98
C PHE A 426 11.44 -5.06 21.70
N VAL A 427 10.48 -4.83 22.61
CA VAL A 427 9.69 -5.90 23.24
C VAL A 427 8.20 -5.55 23.17
N ASN A 428 7.45 -6.47 22.58
CA ASN A 428 5.99 -6.66 22.59
C ASN A 428 5.06 -5.80 21.70
N TRP A 429 5.08 -4.45 21.65
CA TRP A 429 4.09 -3.73 20.79
C TRP A 429 4.22 -4.06 19.29
N THR A 430 5.45 -4.07 18.74
CA THR A 430 5.69 -4.43 17.33
C THR A 430 5.49 -5.92 17.03
N ALA A 431 5.50 -6.79 18.04
CA ALA A 431 5.21 -8.21 17.85
C ALA A 431 3.70 -8.44 17.71
N TRP A 432 2.90 -7.75 18.54
CA TRP A 432 1.44 -7.73 18.45
C TRP A 432 0.97 -7.11 17.12
N ILE A 433 1.55 -5.99 16.69
CA ILE A 433 1.28 -5.43 15.35
C ILE A 433 1.65 -6.42 14.24
N LYS A 434 2.80 -7.10 14.32
CA LYS A 434 3.17 -8.11 13.32
C LYS A 434 2.25 -9.33 13.33
N LEU A 435 1.69 -9.71 14.48
CA LEU A 435 0.72 -10.80 14.56
C LEU A 435 -0.64 -10.37 13.99
N GLN A 436 -1.15 -9.19 14.33
CA GLN A 436 -2.34 -8.62 13.69
C GLN A 436 -2.13 -8.43 12.17
N GLN A 437 -0.95 -7.96 11.74
CA GLN A 437 -0.60 -7.84 10.33
C GLN A 437 -0.57 -9.21 9.65
N CYS A 438 0.14 -10.22 10.17
CA CYS A 438 0.09 -11.58 9.63
C CYS A 438 -1.33 -12.15 9.55
N VAL A 439 -2.15 -11.99 10.59
CA VAL A 439 -3.55 -12.47 10.57
C VAL A 439 -4.41 -11.69 9.58
N SER A 440 -4.12 -10.40 9.33
CA SER A 440 -4.78 -9.60 8.30
C SER A 440 -4.25 -9.85 6.87
N GLU A 441 -3.00 -10.31 6.72
CA GLU A 441 -2.33 -10.55 5.44
C GLU A 441 -2.43 -12.02 4.98
N MET A 442 -2.76 -12.95 5.89
CA MET A 442 -3.06 -14.34 5.56
C MET A 442 -4.56 -14.62 5.33
N ALA A 443 -5.44 -13.69 5.73
CA ALA A 443 -6.83 -13.70 5.33
C ALA A 443 -6.97 -13.30 3.84
N GLY A 444 -6.86 -14.31 2.96
CA GLY A 444 -7.10 -14.18 1.53
C GLY A 444 -5.85 -13.95 0.68
N THR A 445 -5.11 -15.02 0.40
CA THR A 445 -4.49 -15.14 -0.93
C THR A 445 -5.44 -15.95 -1.81
N SER A 446 -5.74 -15.45 -3.01
CA SER A 446 -6.74 -16.06 -3.91
C SER A 446 -6.44 -17.52 -4.27
N ARG A 447 -5.17 -17.93 -4.18
CA ARG A 447 -4.72 -19.31 -4.34
C ARG A 447 -5.09 -20.18 -3.13
N HIS A 448 -4.81 -19.73 -1.90
CA HIS A 448 -5.16 -20.44 -0.67
C HIS A 448 -6.68 -20.56 -0.51
N ASP A 449 -7.44 -19.49 -0.79
CA ASP A 449 -8.92 -19.55 -0.80
C ASP A 449 -9.45 -20.59 -1.78
N ARG A 450 -8.85 -20.70 -2.97
CA ARG A 450 -9.26 -21.67 -3.98
C ARG A 450 -8.87 -23.10 -3.61
N GLU A 451 -7.69 -23.31 -3.04
CA GLU A 451 -7.23 -24.62 -2.56
C GLU A 451 -8.08 -25.11 -1.35
N MET A 452 -8.39 -24.20 -0.40
CA MET A 452 -9.31 -24.46 0.71
C MET A 452 -10.73 -24.79 0.23
N ALA A 453 -11.29 -23.98 -0.68
CA ALA A 453 -12.63 -24.22 -1.23
C ALA A 453 -12.74 -25.54 -2.01
N VAL A 454 -11.70 -25.92 -2.76
CA VAL A 454 -11.64 -27.21 -3.47
C VAL A 454 -11.55 -28.38 -2.48
N LYS A 455 -10.71 -28.27 -1.44
CA LYS A 455 -10.59 -29.30 -0.40
C LYS A 455 -11.90 -29.46 0.38
N ALA A 456 -12.52 -28.36 0.81
CA ALA A 456 -13.80 -28.36 1.52
C ALA A 456 -14.93 -28.96 0.67
N LYS A 457 -15.01 -28.63 -0.63
CA LYS A 457 -15.99 -29.25 -1.55
C LYS A 457 -15.83 -30.76 -1.68
N ARG A 458 -14.59 -31.27 -1.70
CA ARG A 458 -14.32 -32.72 -1.73
C ARG A 458 -14.74 -33.41 -0.42
N GLN A 459 -14.37 -32.83 0.72
CA GLN A 459 -14.75 -33.38 2.02
C GLN A 459 -16.27 -33.32 2.24
N LEU A 460 -16.96 -32.31 1.70
CA LEU A 460 -18.42 -32.16 1.78
C LEU A 460 -19.16 -33.29 1.08
N SER A 461 -18.63 -33.83 -0.03
CA SER A 461 -19.20 -35.01 -0.71
C SER A 461 -18.91 -36.34 0.00
N GLU A 462 -18.02 -36.36 0.98
CA GLU A 462 -17.60 -37.54 1.73
C GLU A 462 -18.16 -37.55 3.18
N SER A 463 -18.66 -36.42 3.69
CA SER A 463 -19.16 -36.29 5.07
C SER A 463 -20.65 -36.64 5.21
N THR A 464 -20.97 -37.50 6.18
CA THR A 464 -22.34 -37.82 6.60
C THR A 464 -22.80 -37.05 7.84
N ASP A 465 -21.89 -36.38 8.56
CA ASP A 465 -22.22 -35.64 9.80
C ASP A 465 -22.82 -34.26 9.48
N PRO A 466 -24.04 -33.92 9.95
CA PRO A 466 -24.69 -32.64 9.64
C PRO A 466 -23.88 -31.41 10.07
N LEU A 467 -23.22 -31.47 11.23
CA LEU A 467 -22.41 -30.38 11.76
C LEU A 467 -21.16 -30.16 10.90
N GLU A 468 -20.42 -31.22 10.57
CA GLU A 468 -19.27 -31.14 9.68
C GLU A 468 -19.67 -30.74 8.25
N ARG A 469 -20.86 -31.15 7.75
CA ARG A 469 -21.39 -30.66 6.47
C ARG A 469 -21.66 -29.16 6.50
N LEU A 470 -22.26 -28.62 7.56
CA LEU A 470 -22.44 -27.17 7.76
C LEU A 470 -21.10 -26.44 7.78
N ARG A 471 -20.12 -26.95 8.56
CA ARG A 471 -18.76 -26.39 8.62
C ARG A 471 -18.08 -26.35 7.26
N LEU A 472 -18.05 -27.49 6.56
CA LEU A 472 -17.44 -27.62 5.25
C LEU A 472 -18.12 -26.70 4.23
N GLN A 473 -19.44 -26.58 4.27
CA GLN A 473 -20.22 -25.67 3.43
C GLN A 473 -19.87 -24.19 3.68
N CYS A 474 -19.62 -23.80 4.92
CA CYS A 474 -19.08 -22.47 5.25
C CYS A 474 -17.64 -22.29 4.73
N LEU A 475 -16.79 -23.32 4.84
CA LEU A 475 -15.40 -23.31 4.34
C LEU A 475 -15.29 -23.34 2.80
N THR A 476 -16.29 -23.83 2.06
CA THR A 476 -16.30 -23.76 0.58
C THR A 476 -16.28 -22.32 0.03
N ARG A 477 -16.51 -21.32 0.89
CA ARG A 477 -16.54 -19.88 0.54
C ARG A 477 -15.21 -19.15 0.82
N GLY A 478 -14.14 -19.86 1.17
CA GLY A 478 -12.77 -19.33 1.34
C GLY A 478 -12.40 -18.90 2.76
N SER A 479 -11.19 -18.37 2.98
CA SER A 479 -10.67 -17.98 4.31
C SER A 479 -11.44 -16.82 4.96
N ALA A 480 -12.15 -16.02 4.15
CA ALA A 480 -13.15 -15.07 4.65
C ALA A 480 -14.34 -15.77 5.37
N GLY A 481 -14.55 -17.08 5.17
CA GLY A 481 -15.68 -17.86 5.68
C GLY A 481 -15.75 -17.96 7.21
N ILE A 482 -14.63 -17.92 7.93
CA ILE A 482 -14.64 -17.95 9.41
C ILE A 482 -15.15 -16.61 9.98
N LYS A 483 -14.78 -15.48 9.36
CA LYS A 483 -15.42 -14.18 9.63
C LYS A 483 -16.83 -14.11 9.03
N GLY A 484 -17.09 -14.92 8.00
CA GLY A 484 -18.39 -15.15 7.39
C GLY A 484 -19.40 -15.83 8.31
N LEU A 485 -18.99 -16.63 9.30
CA LEU A 485 -19.91 -17.25 10.27
C LEU A 485 -20.76 -16.21 11.02
N GLY A 486 -20.18 -15.07 11.40
CA GLY A 486 -20.93 -13.95 11.99
C GLY A 486 -21.78 -13.16 11.01
N ARG A 487 -21.60 -13.35 9.70
CA ARG A 487 -22.54 -12.89 8.67
C ARG A 487 -23.64 -13.92 8.42
N THR A 488 -23.32 -15.21 8.52
CA THR A 488 -24.29 -16.32 8.43
C THR A 488 -25.28 -16.25 9.58
N PHE A 489 -24.82 -16.15 10.82
CA PHE A 489 -25.68 -15.94 12.00
C PHE A 489 -26.65 -14.76 11.78
N LYS A 490 -26.13 -13.58 11.38
CA LYS A 490 -26.92 -12.37 11.02
C LYS A 490 -27.80 -12.47 9.76
N ILE A 491 -27.75 -13.58 9.03
CA ILE A 491 -28.64 -13.88 7.90
C ILE A 491 -29.70 -14.93 8.30
N MET A 492 -29.43 -15.69 9.38
CA MET A 492 -30.35 -16.66 9.96
C MET A 492 -31.27 -16.00 10.99
N ASP A 493 -30.74 -15.04 11.75
CA ASP A 493 -31.39 -14.09 12.67
C ASP A 493 -32.27 -13.12 11.86
N ASP A 494 -33.47 -13.57 11.48
CA ASP A 494 -34.40 -12.86 10.61
C ASP A 494 -35.04 -11.68 11.35
N ASP A 495 -35.28 -11.82 12.66
CA ASP A 495 -35.90 -10.79 13.50
C ASP A 495 -34.89 -9.84 14.17
N SER A 496 -33.58 -10.11 14.04
CA SER A 496 -32.48 -9.37 14.66
C SER A 496 -32.48 -9.40 16.20
N SER A 497 -33.06 -10.45 16.80
CA SER A 497 -33.02 -10.75 18.24
C SER A 497 -31.60 -11.01 18.76
N ARG A 498 -30.64 -11.33 17.87
CA ARG A 498 -29.25 -11.76 18.16
C ARG A 498 -29.13 -13.16 18.76
N SER A 499 -30.19 -13.94 18.63
CA SER A 499 -30.29 -15.36 18.93
C SER A 499 -30.93 -16.07 17.75
N LEU A 500 -30.76 -17.38 17.59
CA LEU A 500 -31.51 -18.16 16.60
C LEU A 500 -32.56 -19.01 17.31
N ASP A 501 -33.84 -18.78 17.01
CA ASP A 501 -34.88 -19.73 17.39
C ASP A 501 -34.79 -21.02 16.53
N PHE A 502 -35.53 -22.07 16.90
CA PHE A 502 -35.50 -23.34 16.17
C PHE A 502 -35.91 -23.22 14.68
N ARG A 503 -36.79 -22.27 14.34
CA ARG A 503 -37.26 -22.02 12.97
C ARG A 503 -36.20 -21.29 12.16
N GLU A 504 -35.59 -20.27 12.72
CA GLU A 504 -34.48 -19.50 12.13
C GLU A 504 -33.26 -20.39 11.88
N PHE A 505 -32.92 -21.25 12.84
CA PHE A 505 -31.88 -22.25 12.71
C PHE A 505 -32.16 -23.21 11.53
N VAL A 506 -33.37 -23.81 11.48
CA VAL A 506 -33.76 -24.72 10.39
C VAL A 506 -33.84 -24.02 9.03
N LYS A 507 -34.38 -22.80 8.96
CA LYS A 507 -34.41 -21.98 7.74
C LYS A 507 -33.00 -21.73 7.23
N GLY A 508 -32.11 -21.28 8.12
CA GLY A 508 -30.71 -21.02 7.81
C GLY A 508 -29.93 -22.24 7.30
N LEU A 509 -30.16 -23.42 7.88
CA LEU A 509 -29.56 -24.66 7.40
C LEU A 509 -30.00 -24.99 5.95
N ASN A 510 -31.29 -24.82 5.65
CA ASN A 510 -31.85 -25.05 4.31
C ASN A 510 -31.33 -24.02 3.29
N ASP A 511 -31.28 -22.73 3.63
CA ASP A 511 -30.72 -21.66 2.78
C ASP A 511 -29.24 -21.89 2.44
N TYR A 512 -28.52 -22.65 3.29
CA TYR A 512 -27.13 -23.03 3.07
C TYR A 512 -26.99 -24.39 2.37
N GLY A 513 -28.08 -25.07 2.00
CA GLY A 513 -28.08 -26.35 1.28
C GLY A 513 -27.84 -27.58 2.16
N VAL A 514 -28.01 -27.45 3.49
CA VAL A 514 -27.94 -28.56 4.45
C VAL A 514 -29.36 -29.01 4.79
N MET A 515 -30.02 -29.67 3.83
CA MET A 515 -31.35 -30.26 4.07
C MET A 515 -31.23 -31.50 4.93
N MET A 516 -32.06 -31.57 5.97
CA MET A 516 -32.10 -32.63 7.00
C MET A 516 -33.53 -32.82 7.52
N GLU A 517 -33.81 -33.95 8.16
CA GLU A 517 -35.13 -34.20 8.74
C GLU A 517 -35.34 -33.43 10.05
N LYS A 518 -36.60 -33.20 10.45
CA LYS A 518 -36.93 -32.36 11.61
C LYS A 518 -36.35 -32.88 12.93
N GLU A 519 -36.24 -34.20 13.07
CA GLU A 519 -35.71 -34.88 14.27
C GLU A 519 -34.18 -34.77 14.34
N GLU A 520 -33.51 -34.81 13.18
CA GLU A 520 -32.08 -34.56 13.03
C GLU A 520 -31.74 -33.09 13.33
N ALA A 521 -32.55 -32.16 12.81
CA ALA A 521 -32.42 -30.73 13.11
C ALA A 521 -32.64 -30.39 14.59
N ALA A 522 -33.61 -31.03 15.25
CA ALA A 522 -33.83 -30.87 16.69
C ALA A 522 -32.66 -31.41 17.52
N THR A 523 -32.10 -32.56 17.11
CA THR A 523 -30.90 -33.13 17.72
C THR A 523 -29.68 -32.21 17.56
N LEU A 524 -29.53 -31.57 16.40
CA LEU A 524 -28.47 -30.61 16.14
C LEU A 524 -28.67 -29.29 16.91
N PHE A 525 -29.89 -28.76 16.96
CA PHE A 525 -30.22 -27.55 17.72
C PHE A 525 -29.82 -27.69 19.19
N ASN A 526 -30.19 -28.81 19.82
CA ASN A 526 -29.83 -29.13 21.21
C ASN A 526 -28.32 -29.40 21.46
N GLN A 527 -27.48 -29.45 20.40
CA GLN A 527 -26.02 -29.47 20.54
C GLN A 527 -25.41 -28.06 20.46
N PHE A 528 -26.15 -27.11 19.89
CA PHE A 528 -25.78 -25.71 19.79
C PHE A 528 -26.25 -24.96 21.04
N ASP A 529 -27.54 -25.06 21.39
CA ASP A 529 -28.16 -24.59 22.62
C ASP A 529 -27.62 -25.44 23.79
N ARG A 530 -26.62 -24.89 24.50
CA ARG A 530 -25.86 -25.54 25.58
C ARG A 530 -26.33 -25.12 26.95
N ASP A 531 -26.82 -23.90 27.08
CA ASP A 531 -27.40 -23.41 28.33
C ASP A 531 -28.85 -23.91 28.53
N GLY A 532 -29.50 -24.38 27.47
CA GLY A 532 -30.87 -24.90 27.48
C GLY A 532 -31.92 -23.78 27.42
N SER A 533 -31.55 -22.59 26.93
CA SER A 533 -32.43 -21.42 26.81
C SER A 533 -33.58 -21.61 25.81
N GLY A 534 -33.47 -22.59 24.90
CA GLY A 534 -34.41 -22.77 23.79
C GLY A 534 -34.09 -21.90 22.56
N THR A 535 -32.94 -21.22 22.58
CA THR A 535 -32.40 -20.35 21.54
C THR A 535 -30.90 -20.59 21.43
N ILE A 536 -30.32 -20.35 20.26
CA ILE A 536 -28.86 -20.46 20.08
C ILE A 536 -28.26 -19.06 20.04
N ASP A 537 -27.41 -18.71 21.00
CA ASP A 537 -26.70 -17.43 20.96
C ASP A 537 -25.51 -17.43 19.97
N PHE A 538 -24.91 -16.25 19.76
CA PHE A 538 -23.82 -16.09 18.81
C PHE A 538 -22.55 -16.88 19.18
N ASP A 539 -22.22 -16.96 20.47
CA ASP A 539 -21.03 -17.64 20.96
C ASP A 539 -21.26 -19.15 21.03
N GLU A 540 -22.45 -19.62 21.40
CA GLU A 540 -22.89 -21.01 21.26
C GLU A 540 -22.79 -21.52 19.82
N PHE A 541 -23.32 -20.74 18.87
CA PHE A 541 -23.23 -21.02 17.45
C PHE A 541 -21.77 -21.12 16.99
N LEU A 542 -20.94 -20.16 17.39
CA LEU A 542 -19.53 -20.14 17.03
C LEU A 542 -18.74 -21.27 17.65
N VAL A 543 -18.91 -21.55 18.94
CA VAL A 543 -18.20 -22.61 19.67
C VAL A 543 -18.54 -23.98 19.09
N THR A 544 -19.79 -24.19 18.66
CA THR A 544 -20.22 -25.46 18.08
C THR A 544 -19.78 -25.61 16.61
N VAL A 545 -19.74 -24.54 15.81
CA VAL A 545 -19.28 -24.58 14.40
C VAL A 545 -17.75 -24.53 14.25
N ARG A 546 -16.97 -24.07 15.23
CA ARG A 546 -15.49 -23.98 15.10
C ARG A 546 -14.82 -25.38 15.02
N PRO A 547 -13.78 -25.56 14.17
CA PRO A 547 -13.01 -26.81 14.11
C PRO A 547 -12.06 -26.97 15.31
N ASN A 548 -11.87 -28.22 15.74
CA ASN A 548 -11.03 -28.54 16.91
C ASN A 548 -9.52 -28.29 16.65
N MET A 549 -8.93 -27.35 17.40
CA MET A 549 -7.50 -27.07 17.38
C MET A 549 -6.67 -28.30 17.85
N SER A 550 -5.58 -28.62 17.15
CA SER A 550 -4.69 -29.75 17.48
C SER A 550 -4.02 -29.60 18.86
N LYS A 551 -3.61 -30.73 19.48
CA LYS A 551 -2.91 -30.72 20.77
C LYS A 551 -1.63 -29.86 20.75
N ALA A 552 -0.88 -29.89 19.65
CA ALA A 552 0.36 -29.13 19.49
C ALA A 552 0.12 -27.61 19.44
N ARG A 553 -0.95 -27.18 18.77
CA ARG A 553 -1.36 -25.77 18.74
C ARG A 553 -1.93 -25.32 20.09
N LYS A 554 -2.73 -26.16 20.75
CA LYS A 554 -3.28 -25.87 22.08
C LYS A 554 -2.18 -25.64 23.12
N GLU A 555 -1.11 -26.45 23.08
CA GLU A 555 0.00 -26.30 24.01
C GLU A 555 0.84 -25.02 23.77
N VAL A 556 1.11 -24.62 22.51
CA VAL A 556 1.85 -23.37 22.26
C VAL A 556 1.01 -22.11 22.58
N VAL A 557 -0.33 -22.18 22.45
CA VAL A 557 -1.24 -21.13 22.95
C VAL A 557 -1.17 -21.06 24.49
N MET A 558 -1.18 -22.20 25.19
CA MET A 558 -1.02 -22.21 26.65
C MET A 558 0.35 -21.73 27.11
N GLN A 559 1.42 -21.97 26.34
CA GLN A 559 2.74 -21.41 26.63
C GLN A 559 2.75 -19.88 26.50
N ALA A 560 1.98 -19.30 25.57
CA ALA A 560 1.77 -17.85 25.50
C ALA A 560 0.95 -17.34 26.70
N PHE A 561 -0.15 -18.02 27.05
CA PHE A 561 -1.01 -17.64 28.16
C PHE A 561 -0.24 -17.62 29.50
N ARG A 562 0.42 -18.73 29.86
CA ARG A 562 1.24 -18.88 31.09
C ARG A 562 2.45 -17.91 31.15
N LYS A 563 2.78 -17.24 30.05
CA LYS A 563 3.85 -16.23 30.01
C LYS A 563 3.33 -14.83 30.35
N LEU A 564 2.05 -14.58 30.08
CA LEU A 564 1.35 -13.34 30.44
C LEU A 564 0.79 -13.45 31.86
N ASP A 565 0.07 -14.51 32.18
CA ASP A 565 -0.43 -14.85 33.53
C ASP A 565 0.76 -15.00 34.50
N LYS A 566 1.01 -13.95 35.31
CA LYS A 566 2.13 -13.84 36.25
C LYS A 566 1.70 -14.19 37.68
N SER A 567 0.46 -13.87 38.03
CA SER A 567 -0.21 -14.33 39.25
C SER A 567 -0.29 -15.86 39.32
N GLY A 568 -0.49 -16.52 38.18
CA GLY A 568 -0.76 -17.95 38.07
C GLY A 568 -2.21 -18.31 38.43
N ASP A 569 -3.12 -17.33 38.50
CA ASP A 569 -4.51 -17.54 38.90
C ASP A 569 -5.43 -17.98 37.74
N GLY A 570 -4.91 -17.98 36.49
CA GLY A 570 -5.65 -18.39 35.30
C GLY A 570 -6.35 -17.25 34.56
N VAL A 571 -6.10 -15.99 34.94
CA VAL A 571 -6.67 -14.79 34.34
C VAL A 571 -5.56 -13.74 34.14
N ILE A 572 -5.45 -13.16 32.94
CA ILE A 572 -4.47 -12.10 32.67
C ILE A 572 -5.10 -10.75 33.02
N THR A 573 -4.49 -10.03 33.94
CA THR A 573 -4.90 -8.70 34.41
C THR A 573 -3.97 -7.58 33.92
N ILE A 574 -4.25 -6.32 34.28
CA ILE A 574 -3.33 -5.20 33.99
C ILE A 574 -2.03 -5.35 34.77
N GLU A 575 -2.13 -5.84 36.01
CA GLU A 575 -1.03 -6.13 36.92
C GLU A 575 -0.08 -7.19 36.34
N ASP A 576 -0.62 -8.23 35.69
CA ASP A 576 0.17 -9.26 34.99
C ASP A 576 0.96 -8.72 33.78
N LEU A 577 0.43 -7.67 33.13
CA LEU A 577 1.10 -7.02 32.01
C LEU A 577 2.24 -6.09 32.47
N GLN A 578 2.22 -5.61 33.71
CA GLN A 578 3.30 -4.74 34.23
C GLN A 578 4.64 -5.50 34.25
N GLY A 579 5.61 -5.00 33.50
CA GLY A 579 6.93 -5.62 33.36
C GLY A 579 7.00 -6.78 32.35
N VAL A 580 5.86 -7.26 31.82
CA VAL A 580 5.83 -8.20 30.68
C VAL A 580 5.58 -7.46 29.37
N TYR A 581 4.67 -6.49 29.37
CA TYR A 581 4.40 -5.59 28.27
C TYR A 581 4.97 -4.19 28.60
N ASN A 582 5.48 -3.49 27.60
CA ASN A 582 6.09 -2.16 27.80
C ASN A 582 5.28 -1.09 27.06
N ALA A 583 4.50 -0.31 27.81
CA ALA A 583 3.64 0.73 27.24
C ALA A 583 4.43 1.92 26.67
N THR A 584 5.68 2.15 27.11
CA THR A 584 6.51 3.29 26.65
C THR A 584 6.82 3.28 25.15
N TYR A 585 6.59 2.15 24.48
CA TYR A 585 6.75 2.02 23.03
C TYR A 585 5.48 2.32 22.23
N HIS A 586 4.32 2.40 22.87
CA HIS A 586 3.04 2.69 22.23
C HIS A 586 2.98 4.16 21.75
N PRO A 587 2.60 4.46 20.49
CA PRO A 587 2.61 5.83 19.97
C PRO A 587 1.79 6.81 20.80
N LYS A 588 0.62 6.37 21.27
CA LYS A 588 -0.26 7.18 22.13
C LYS A 588 0.25 7.38 23.55
N PHE A 589 1.19 6.55 24.01
CA PHE A 589 1.87 6.82 25.28
C PHE A 589 3.02 7.82 25.06
N LYS A 590 3.76 7.66 23.95
CA LYS A 590 4.90 8.55 23.60
C LYS A 590 4.52 10.00 23.35
N ASN A 591 3.33 10.27 22.82
CA ASN A 591 2.81 11.62 22.61
C ASN A 591 2.02 12.16 23.82
N GLY A 592 1.91 11.39 24.91
CA GLY A 592 1.18 11.76 26.13
C GLY A 592 -0.35 11.70 26.03
N GLU A 593 -0.93 11.15 24.94
CA GLU A 593 -2.38 11.00 24.80
C GLU A 593 -2.97 9.95 25.75
N TRP A 594 -2.22 8.87 26.02
CA TRP A 594 -2.64 7.71 26.80
C TRP A 594 -1.73 7.42 27.99
N THR A 595 -2.33 7.02 29.10
CA THR A 595 -1.62 6.43 30.24
C THR A 595 -1.15 5.00 29.93
N GLU A 596 -0.22 4.49 30.75
CA GLU A 596 0.27 3.10 30.64
C GLU A 596 -0.89 2.10 30.85
N GLU A 597 -1.76 2.38 31.81
CA GLU A 597 -3.00 1.64 32.07
C GLU A 597 -3.94 1.60 30.85
N GLN A 598 -4.13 2.71 30.14
CA GLN A 598 -4.95 2.75 28.92
C GLN A 598 -4.33 1.92 27.77
N VAL A 599 -3.01 1.84 27.69
CA VAL A 599 -2.33 0.93 26.74
C VAL A 599 -2.56 -0.54 27.12
N PHE A 600 -2.42 -0.88 28.41
CA PHE A 600 -2.66 -2.24 28.89
C PHE A 600 -4.12 -2.67 28.72
N ARG A 601 -5.09 -1.79 29.05
CA ARG A 601 -6.52 -2.04 28.83
C ARG A 601 -6.81 -2.30 27.35
N THR A 602 -6.33 -1.45 26.45
CA THR A 602 -6.49 -1.63 24.99
C THR A 602 -5.87 -2.94 24.47
N PHE A 603 -4.82 -3.44 25.13
CA PHE A 603 -4.21 -4.73 24.80
C PHE A 603 -5.07 -5.91 25.27
N LEU A 604 -5.62 -5.87 26.48
CA LEU A 604 -6.54 -6.89 27.01
C LEU A 604 -7.83 -6.95 26.17
N ASP A 605 -8.42 -5.78 25.88
CA ASP A 605 -9.54 -5.55 24.94
C ASP A 605 -9.38 -6.21 23.54
N SER A 606 -8.18 -6.67 23.18
CA SER A 606 -7.92 -7.35 21.90
C SER A 606 -8.04 -8.88 21.95
N PHE A 607 -8.08 -9.46 23.15
CA PHE A 607 -8.35 -10.87 23.43
C PHE A 607 -9.71 -11.08 24.12
N ASP A 608 -10.16 -10.06 24.86
CA ASP A 608 -11.44 -9.95 25.55
C ASP A 608 -12.65 -10.08 24.58
N SER A 609 -13.83 -10.36 25.11
CA SER A 609 -15.05 -10.45 24.31
C SER A 609 -15.42 -9.08 23.70
N PRO A 610 -16.02 -9.04 22.49
CA PRO A 610 -16.58 -7.79 21.98
C PRO A 610 -17.84 -7.32 22.74
N TYR A 611 -18.41 -8.15 23.63
CA TYR A 611 -19.66 -7.88 24.35
C TYR A 611 -19.54 -7.84 25.87
N ASP A 612 -18.55 -8.52 26.45
CA ASP A 612 -18.10 -8.29 27.81
C ASP A 612 -16.69 -7.71 27.74
N LYS A 613 -16.45 -6.60 28.43
CA LYS A 613 -15.16 -5.91 28.45
C LYS A 613 -14.78 -5.58 29.87
N ASP A 614 -14.70 -6.61 30.71
CA ASP A 614 -14.22 -6.48 32.08
C ASP A 614 -12.73 -6.09 32.11
N GLY A 615 -12.01 -6.34 30.99
CA GLY A 615 -10.60 -6.05 30.76
C GLY A 615 -9.69 -6.80 31.70
N LYS A 616 -10.10 -8.03 31.98
CA LYS A 616 -9.24 -9.18 32.23
C LYS A 616 -9.28 -10.03 30.96
N VAL A 617 -8.45 -11.08 30.91
CA VAL A 617 -8.52 -12.06 29.83
C VAL A 617 -8.40 -13.44 30.46
N THR A 618 -9.51 -14.17 30.50
CA THR A 618 -9.53 -15.56 30.92
C THR A 618 -8.76 -16.44 29.93
N LYS A 619 -8.36 -17.61 30.42
CA LYS A 619 -7.82 -18.68 29.57
C LYS A 619 -8.74 -19.04 28.39
N GLU A 620 -10.06 -18.91 28.54
CA GLU A 620 -11.04 -19.26 27.51
C GLU A 620 -11.13 -18.21 26.40
N GLU A 621 -11.19 -16.92 26.74
CA GLU A 621 -11.12 -15.81 25.76
C GLU A 621 -9.81 -15.83 24.96
N PHE A 622 -8.67 -15.99 25.65
CA PHE A 622 -7.37 -16.10 24.99
C PHE A 622 -7.32 -17.31 24.04
N PHE A 623 -7.91 -18.44 24.43
CA PHE A 623 -8.05 -19.59 23.55
C PHE A 623 -8.96 -19.30 22.36
N ASN A 624 -10.11 -18.67 22.57
CA ASN A 624 -11.10 -18.36 21.54
C ASN A 624 -10.54 -17.41 20.48
N TYR A 625 -9.78 -16.39 20.87
CA TYR A 625 -8.99 -15.55 19.97
C TYR A 625 -8.05 -16.39 19.10
N TYR A 626 -7.24 -17.26 19.72
CA TYR A 626 -6.29 -18.11 18.98
C TYR A 626 -6.91 -19.27 18.21
N CYS A 627 -8.12 -19.71 18.55
CA CYS A 627 -8.94 -20.62 17.73
C CYS A 627 -9.29 -19.95 16.40
N GLY A 628 -9.75 -18.69 16.43
CA GLY A 628 -10.02 -17.90 15.21
C GLY A 628 -8.78 -17.73 14.34
N VAL A 629 -7.63 -17.40 14.94
CA VAL A 629 -6.34 -17.32 14.23
C VAL A 629 -5.91 -18.68 13.65
N SER A 630 -6.00 -19.75 14.45
CA SER A 630 -5.59 -21.11 14.06
C SER A 630 -6.39 -21.62 12.85
N ALA A 631 -7.68 -21.31 12.78
CA ALA A 631 -8.54 -21.75 11.67
C ALA A 631 -8.15 -21.11 10.31
N SER A 632 -7.33 -20.05 10.31
CA SER A 632 -6.76 -19.44 9.09
C SER A 632 -5.35 -19.95 8.72
N ILE A 633 -4.84 -20.99 9.39
CA ILE A 633 -3.47 -21.49 9.21
C ILE A 633 -3.47 -23.01 9.02
N ASP A 634 -3.05 -23.48 7.83
CA ASP A 634 -3.09 -24.91 7.46
C ASP A 634 -2.05 -25.78 8.19
N SER A 635 -0.90 -25.21 8.57
CA SER A 635 0.25 -25.97 9.09
C SER A 635 0.49 -25.74 10.58
N ASP A 636 0.48 -26.81 11.35
CA ASP A 636 0.83 -26.82 12.78
C ASP A 636 2.24 -26.30 13.03
N ALA A 637 3.20 -26.65 12.16
CA ALA A 637 4.58 -26.19 12.26
C ALA A 637 4.68 -24.67 12.05
N TYR A 638 3.91 -24.12 11.09
CA TYR A 638 3.87 -22.68 10.85
C TYR A 638 3.15 -21.92 11.96
N PHE A 639 2.00 -22.43 12.44
CA PHE A 639 1.30 -21.86 13.60
C PHE A 639 2.19 -21.82 14.84
N ASN A 640 2.92 -22.91 15.13
CA ASN A 640 3.84 -23.00 16.25
C ASN A 640 5.01 -22.01 16.08
N LEU A 641 5.61 -21.93 14.90
CA LEU A 641 6.68 -20.97 14.59
C LEU A 641 6.22 -19.52 14.72
N MET A 642 5.01 -19.18 14.27
CA MET A 642 4.40 -17.85 14.43
C MET A 642 4.22 -17.52 15.92
N MET A 643 3.59 -18.42 16.68
CA MET A 643 3.33 -18.24 18.12
C MET A 643 4.64 -18.07 18.91
N ARG A 644 5.64 -18.93 18.67
CA ARG A 644 6.97 -18.81 19.28
C ARG A 644 7.67 -17.51 18.91
N ASN A 645 7.58 -17.06 17.66
CA ASN A 645 8.23 -15.83 17.23
C ASN A 645 7.58 -14.56 17.80
N ALA A 646 6.25 -14.54 17.93
CA ALA A 646 5.51 -13.42 18.47
C ALA A 646 5.64 -13.31 19.98
N TRP A 647 5.44 -14.42 20.70
CA TRP A 647 5.45 -14.47 22.16
C TRP A 647 6.83 -14.76 22.77
N LYS A 648 7.84 -15.11 21.97
CA LYS A 648 9.19 -15.52 22.40
C LYS A 648 9.15 -16.70 23.38
N LEU A 649 8.66 -17.84 22.89
CA LEU A 649 8.46 -19.11 23.62
C LEU A 649 9.44 -20.20 23.17
#